data_AF-A0A8H6PDQ6-F1
#
_entry.id   AF-A0A8H6PDQ6-F1
#
_cell.length_a   1.000
_cell.length_b   1.000
_cell.length_c   1.000
_cell.angle_alpha   90.00
_cell.angle_beta   90.00
_cell.angle_gamma   90.00
#
_symmetry.space_group_name_H-M   'P 1'
#
loop_
_entity.id
_entity.type
_entity.pdbx_description
1 polymer ?
#
loop_
_entity_poly.entity_id
_entity_poly.type
_entity_poly.pdbx_seq_one_letter_code
_entity_poly.pdbx_strand_id
1 'polypeptide(L)'
;MVVSYQHRIESIRYVERQTAGFHNLFVASAGPKIYTYAAETGRQLAIWPEAANAADSTVVGVAPSSEGDEPSAKKRKVSPAPEQTARGPQSETSTAWSTIPILAVSSDGNYVVAVTGEDKCLRVFEIEESGNLKQLSERHMPKRPSAIALVDDDKTILCGDKFGDVYSLPLIDTGKSSIAPKVRGKMKPNQPAATTLTVHSKRNLASLEQQLQHYGQKEKTAEEKPTSAFELHLILGHVSMLTALAYVSIPLDTASGRKRSYILTADRDEHIRVSRGPPQAHIIENYCLGHTSFVSSLCIPDWAQEYLISGGGDDYLLVWRWKEGRLAHKVSLVEDGTDSEVVVRGIWALSLTKPANSQENANVILVALDGSSKLLCFTLESDGSLKAQNPIQASGNVLDLTVPAEGSSIVVSIDAVRKANSTQEWRTTPPSPSTLIEAFRLKPASEGLNWEPTSEAITAQMNSEGTSEIPADLEDKQKKEFNDSLYSLGNLRKKNFARGPKLLNVTPPQTIFSFTKLPLIFRMQEKFEPLKNDLLLRAARGERVPRPPIWVMRQAGRYLPEYHEAKGNRDFFECCRTPEIASTLTIQPVDRYDGLIDAAIIFSDILVIPQAMGMQVEMVDKKGPHFPAPLKSPDDGQYEKVMQKEVNVKEELDYVYKAITLTRHKLKGRVPLIGFCGAPWTLLCYMVEGGGTKLFVQSKTWIYKYPKESQALLQKIAEICVEYLALQVASGAQLVQVFDSWAGEMSPAAFKTFSLPYLRYISTNLPKRLDEMGLERVPMTVFAKGAWYALEDLCESGYNVVGLDWLHDPAEAMHIAKGRVTIQGNADPGILYGSREAITEAVEVMVKGFQGGKQGWIANLGHGITPFVKPDDLKFFFEEIHRLTAA
;
A
#
# COMPACT_ATOMS: atom_id res chain seq x y z
N MET A 1 9.48 30.74 39.60
CA MET A 1 9.12 30.74 38.17
C MET A 1 8.92 29.30 37.77
N VAL A 2 7.73 28.94 37.30
CA VAL A 2 7.51 27.63 36.68
C VAL A 2 8.41 27.61 35.45
N VAL A 3 9.30 26.63 35.37
CA VAL A 3 10.17 26.45 34.21
C VAL A 3 9.27 26.00 33.07
N SER A 4 9.15 26.80 32.00
CA SER A 4 8.27 26.51 30.86
C SER A 4 9.05 26.49 29.54
N TYR A 5 8.61 25.63 28.64
CA TYR A 5 9.00 25.65 27.23
C TYR A 5 8.12 26.62 26.47
N GLN A 6 8.46 26.90 25.21
CA GLN A 6 7.60 27.65 24.29
C GLN A 6 7.12 26.75 23.16
N HIS A 7 5.92 27.02 22.65
CA HIS A 7 5.44 26.39 21.43
C HIS A 7 6.40 26.68 20.27
N ARG A 8 6.99 25.63 19.70
CA ARG A 8 7.75 25.72 18.45
C ARG A 8 6.93 26.35 17.32
N ILE A 9 7.62 27.11 16.46
CA ILE A 9 7.05 27.56 15.19
C ILE A 9 6.97 26.34 14.25
N GLU A 10 5.77 25.97 13.86
CA GLU A 10 5.51 24.78 13.04
C GLU A 10 5.54 25.10 11.54
N SER A 11 5.10 26.30 11.18
CA SER A 11 5.24 26.85 9.83
C SER A 11 5.55 28.34 9.87
N ILE A 12 6.39 28.81 8.96
CA ILE A 12 6.78 30.22 8.83
C ILE A 12 6.79 30.66 7.36
N ARG A 13 6.23 31.83 7.07
CA ARG A 13 6.21 32.44 5.74
C ARG A 13 6.64 33.88 5.81
N TYR A 14 7.58 34.27 4.96
CA TYR A 14 7.82 35.67 4.65
C TYR A 14 6.74 36.17 3.71
N VAL A 15 6.21 37.36 3.98
CA VAL A 15 5.14 37.98 3.21
C VAL A 15 5.63 39.33 2.73
N GLU A 16 5.87 39.40 1.42
CA GLU A 16 6.16 40.64 0.73
C GLU A 16 4.85 41.33 0.36
N ARG A 17 4.61 42.53 0.86
CA ARG A 17 3.40 43.30 0.61
C ARG A 17 3.61 44.18 -0.62
N GLN A 18 2.90 43.85 -1.70
CA GLN A 18 2.98 44.64 -2.93
C GLN A 18 2.20 45.97 -2.85
N THR A 19 1.31 46.10 -1.87
CA THR A 19 0.49 47.30 -1.66
C THR A 19 1.29 48.42 -1.01
N ALA A 20 1.40 49.58 -1.68
CA ALA A 20 2.13 50.73 -1.15
C ALA A 20 1.61 51.17 0.23
N GLY A 21 2.52 51.29 1.21
CA GLY A 21 2.22 51.69 2.59
C GLY A 21 2.11 50.53 3.60
N PHE A 22 2.06 49.29 3.12
CA PHE A 22 2.03 48.10 3.98
C PHE A 22 3.45 47.58 4.24
N HIS A 23 3.73 47.19 5.48
CA HIS A 23 5.03 46.63 5.88
C HIS A 23 5.14 45.16 5.51
N ASN A 24 6.34 44.71 5.15
CA ASN A 24 6.60 43.28 4.99
C ASN A 24 6.55 42.60 6.36
N LEU A 25 6.15 41.33 6.41
CA LEU A 25 6.01 40.63 7.69
C LEU A 25 6.31 39.14 7.58
N PHE A 26 6.57 38.53 8.73
CA PHE A 26 6.57 37.08 8.89
C PHE A 26 5.23 36.65 9.46
N VAL A 27 4.64 35.60 8.88
CA VAL A 27 3.48 34.89 9.45
C VAL A 27 3.95 33.53 9.93
N ALA A 28 3.72 33.22 11.20
CA ALA A 28 4.17 31.98 11.82
C ALA A 28 3.03 31.30 12.58
N SER A 29 2.94 29.98 12.51
CA SER A 29 2.05 29.20 13.39
C SER A 29 2.84 28.55 14.52
N ALA A 30 2.31 28.63 15.75
CA ALA A 30 2.90 27.94 16.89
C ALA A 30 1.79 27.45 17.84
N GLY A 31 1.63 26.12 17.91
CA GLY A 31 0.51 25.51 18.63
C GLY A 31 -0.84 25.93 18.04
N PRO A 32 -1.83 26.34 18.86
CA PRO A 32 -3.15 26.70 18.36
C PRO A 32 -3.24 28.12 17.79
N LYS A 33 -2.13 28.86 17.70
CA LYS A 33 -2.11 30.29 17.36
C LYS A 33 -1.27 30.61 16.11
N ILE A 34 -1.63 31.71 15.46
CA ILE A 34 -0.88 32.37 14.39
C ILE A 34 -0.32 33.69 14.93
N TYR A 35 0.93 33.98 14.60
CA TYR A 35 1.68 35.15 15.01
C TYR A 35 2.11 35.91 13.76
N THR A 36 2.05 37.23 13.81
CA THR A 36 2.64 38.09 12.77
C THR A 36 3.77 38.93 13.38
N TYR A 37 4.85 39.09 12.62
CA TYR A 37 6.03 39.87 13.06
C TYR A 37 6.47 40.81 11.95
N ALA A 38 6.83 42.05 12.28
CA ALA A 38 7.36 42.99 11.31
C ALA A 38 8.68 42.46 10.71
N ALA A 39 8.80 42.46 9.39
CA ALA A 39 9.98 41.92 8.72
C ALA A 39 11.26 42.70 9.03
N GLU A 40 11.15 44.00 9.29
CA GLU A 40 12.29 44.90 9.47
C GLU A 40 12.84 44.87 10.90
N THR A 41 11.97 44.58 11.88
CA THR A 41 12.33 44.66 13.30
C THR A 41 12.23 43.34 14.05
N GLY A 42 11.49 42.37 13.52
CA GLY A 42 11.14 41.12 14.22
C GLY A 42 10.15 41.31 15.36
N ARG A 43 9.60 42.53 15.56
CA ARG A 43 8.61 42.82 16.60
C ARG A 43 7.30 42.13 16.30
N GLN A 44 6.70 41.48 17.30
CA GLN A 44 5.37 40.88 17.18
C GLN A 44 4.32 41.97 16.94
N LEU A 45 3.50 41.78 15.91
CA LEU A 45 2.42 42.68 15.50
C LEU A 45 1.07 42.19 16.05
N ALA A 46 0.72 40.93 15.79
CA ALA A 46 -0.57 40.36 16.19
C ALA A 46 -0.49 38.88 16.56
N ILE A 47 -1.49 38.41 17.31
CA ILE A 47 -1.72 37.01 17.64
C ILE A 47 -3.18 36.65 17.36
N TRP A 48 -3.42 35.56 16.63
CA TRP A 48 -4.75 35.02 16.39
C TRP A 48 -4.86 33.56 16.89
N PRO A 49 -5.97 33.14 17.54
CA PRO A 49 -7.06 34.00 18.02
C PRO A 49 -6.60 34.89 19.18
N GLU A 50 -7.20 36.08 19.28
CA GLU A 50 -7.00 36.95 20.44
C GLU A 50 -7.49 36.25 21.71
N ALA A 51 -6.79 36.46 22.83
CA ALA A 51 -7.29 35.98 24.11
C ALA A 51 -8.65 36.66 24.38
N ALA A 52 -9.69 35.87 24.70
CA ALA A 52 -11.00 36.42 25.02
C ALA A 52 -10.84 37.40 26.19
N ASN A 53 -10.91 38.71 25.89
CA ASN A 53 -11.06 39.72 26.92
C ASN A 53 -12.39 39.45 27.62
N ALA A 54 -12.34 39.30 28.94
CA ALA A 54 -13.50 39.16 29.79
C ALA A 54 -14.29 40.49 29.85
N ALA A 55 -14.91 40.88 28.74
CA ALA A 55 -15.82 42.02 28.63
C ALA A 55 -16.49 41.99 27.25
N ASP A 56 -17.52 41.16 27.06
CA ASP A 56 -18.74 41.51 26.32
C ASP A 56 -19.64 40.28 26.13
N SER A 57 -20.51 40.05 27.12
CA SER A 57 -21.73 39.27 26.93
C SER A 57 -22.92 40.16 27.30
N THR A 58 -23.37 40.99 26.37
CA THR A 58 -24.61 41.77 26.48
C THR A 58 -25.67 41.23 25.53
N VAL A 59 -26.58 40.47 26.17
CA VAL A 59 -28.00 40.21 25.89
C VAL A 59 -28.65 41.03 24.76
N VAL A 60 -29.29 40.33 23.81
CA VAL A 60 -30.63 40.61 23.21
C VAL A 60 -31.15 39.24 22.69
N GLY A 61 -32.30 38.65 23.01
CA GLY A 61 -33.57 39.13 23.56
C GLY A 61 -34.69 38.93 22.52
N VAL A 62 -35.33 37.75 22.43
CA VAL A 62 -36.66 37.57 21.81
C VAL A 62 -37.48 36.54 22.58
N ALA A 63 -38.71 36.93 22.91
CA ALA A 63 -39.65 36.36 23.89
C ALA A 63 -40.52 35.18 23.35
N PRO A 64 -41.24 34.45 24.24
CA PRO A 64 -41.84 33.13 23.96
C PRO A 64 -43.35 33.16 23.66
N SER A 65 -43.87 32.08 23.08
CA SER A 65 -45.32 31.84 22.89
C SER A 65 -45.79 30.54 23.57
N SER A 66 -46.55 30.74 24.66
CA SER A 66 -47.79 30.07 25.12
C SER A 66 -47.96 28.53 25.18
N GLU A 67 -48.09 28.07 26.44
CA GLU A 67 -49.20 27.30 27.07
C GLU A 67 -49.55 25.85 26.65
N GLY A 68 -49.75 24.99 27.67
CA GLY A 68 -50.68 23.84 27.61
C GLY A 68 -50.38 22.58 28.44
N ASP A 69 -50.52 22.66 29.77
CA ASP A 69 -51.04 21.68 30.76
C ASP A 69 -50.82 20.14 30.66
N GLU A 70 -50.03 19.62 31.61
CA GLU A 70 -50.38 18.70 32.74
C GLU A 70 -50.93 17.23 32.56
N PRO A 71 -50.83 16.32 33.57
CA PRO A 71 -50.04 15.07 33.44
C PRO A 71 -50.67 13.75 33.99
N SER A 72 -49.84 12.68 34.08
CA SER A 72 -49.94 11.45 34.92
C SER A 72 -50.73 10.25 34.32
N ALA A 73 -50.43 8.96 34.53
CA ALA A 73 -49.71 8.24 35.59
C ALA A 73 -49.41 6.74 35.24
N LYS A 74 -48.34 6.20 35.87
CA LYS A 74 -48.15 4.80 36.41
C LYS A 74 -47.97 3.63 35.40
N LYS A 75 -47.00 2.69 35.50
CA LYS A 75 -46.31 2.08 36.67
C LYS A 75 -45.11 1.16 36.26
N ARG A 76 -44.03 1.20 37.08
CA ARG A 76 -43.09 0.11 37.57
C ARG A 76 -42.06 -0.51 36.59
N LYS A 77 -40.79 -0.86 36.95
CA LYS A 77 -39.96 -0.90 38.20
C LYS A 77 -38.46 -1.11 37.80
N VAL A 78 -37.48 -0.27 38.22
CA VAL A 78 -36.37 -0.47 39.22
C VAL A 78 -35.36 -1.61 38.90
N SER A 79 -34.14 -1.38 38.34
CA SER A 79 -32.79 -0.97 38.88
C SER A 79 -31.80 -2.17 39.02
N PRO A 80 -30.44 -2.03 39.07
CA PRO A 80 -29.61 -0.85 39.38
C PRO A 80 -28.34 -0.57 38.49
N ALA A 81 -27.67 0.55 38.80
CA ALA A 81 -26.45 1.11 38.23
C ALA A 81 -25.15 0.34 38.58
N PRO A 82 -23.98 0.78 38.08
CA PRO A 82 -23.05 1.46 39.00
C PRO A 82 -22.33 2.71 38.45
N GLU A 83 -22.20 3.67 39.37
CA GLU A 83 -21.09 4.59 39.66
C GLU A 83 -20.61 5.62 38.62
N GLN A 84 -21.03 6.87 38.88
CA GLN A 84 -20.32 8.10 38.50
C GLN A 84 -19.29 8.46 39.57
N THR A 85 -18.05 8.74 39.18
CA THR A 85 -17.15 9.63 39.93
C THR A 85 -17.12 11.00 39.25
N ALA A 86 -17.59 12.00 39.98
CA ALA A 86 -17.60 13.41 39.59
C ALA A 86 -16.16 13.97 39.44
N ARG A 87 -15.95 14.84 38.45
CA ARG A 87 -14.83 15.80 38.41
C ARG A 87 -15.41 17.22 38.39
N GLY A 88 -14.83 18.07 39.25
CA GLY A 88 -15.23 19.46 39.49
C GLY A 88 -14.92 20.43 38.34
N PRO A 89 -15.19 21.73 38.54
CA PRO A 89 -15.26 22.72 37.47
C PRO A 89 -13.85 23.15 37.02
N GLN A 90 -13.52 22.94 35.74
CA GLN A 90 -12.36 23.56 35.09
C GLN A 90 -12.84 24.71 34.20
N SER A 91 -12.41 25.94 34.52
CA SER A 91 -12.40 27.07 33.60
C SER A 91 -11.09 27.05 32.81
N GLU A 92 -11.17 27.16 31.48
CA GLU A 92 -10.34 28.04 30.62
C GLU A 92 -10.51 27.62 29.15
N THR A 93 -11.19 28.49 28.39
CA THR A 93 -11.02 28.78 26.95
C THR A 93 -10.31 27.73 26.07
N SER A 94 -10.87 26.53 25.91
CA SER A 94 -10.29 25.56 24.96
C SER A 94 -10.72 25.87 23.54
N THR A 95 -9.80 26.32 22.69
CA THR A 95 -9.98 26.31 21.23
C THR A 95 -10.28 24.88 20.75
N ALA A 96 -11.05 24.73 19.67
CA ALA A 96 -11.41 23.40 19.16
C ALA A 96 -10.24 22.64 18.51
N TRP A 97 -9.07 23.28 18.39
CA TRP A 97 -7.84 22.75 17.81
C TRP A 97 -6.62 23.04 18.70
N SER A 98 -5.56 22.26 18.49
CA SER A 98 -4.29 22.35 19.24
C SER A 98 -3.08 22.75 18.37
N THR A 99 -3.20 22.64 17.04
CA THR A 99 -2.12 22.90 16.07
C THR A 99 -2.65 23.53 14.79
N ILE A 100 -1.81 24.35 14.15
CA ILE A 100 -2.03 24.93 12.81
C ILE A 100 -0.84 24.51 11.92
N PRO A 101 -0.88 23.30 11.34
CA PRO A 101 0.30 22.70 10.70
C PRO A 101 0.66 23.29 9.33
N ILE A 102 -0.26 24.01 8.66
CA ILE A 102 -0.04 24.48 7.29
C ILE A 102 -0.49 25.94 7.15
N LEU A 103 0.40 26.77 6.64
CA LEU A 103 0.16 28.13 6.20
C LEU A 103 0.51 28.28 4.71
N ALA A 104 -0.37 28.96 3.97
CA ALA A 104 -0.10 29.46 2.62
C ALA A 104 -0.43 30.95 2.57
N VAL A 105 0.32 31.70 1.76
CA VAL A 105 0.17 33.15 1.62
C VAL A 105 0.02 33.47 0.13
N SER A 106 -0.88 34.39 -0.21
CA SER A 106 -1.04 34.88 -1.58
C SER A 106 0.21 35.63 -2.05
N SER A 107 0.49 35.60 -3.36
CA SER A 107 1.65 36.26 -3.97
C SER A 107 1.64 37.79 -3.84
N ASP A 108 0.47 38.39 -3.67
CA ASP A 108 0.30 39.83 -3.37
C ASP A 108 0.54 40.18 -1.88
N GLY A 109 0.68 39.15 -1.03
CA GLY A 109 0.88 39.25 0.41
C GLY A 109 -0.34 39.70 1.20
N ASN A 110 -1.53 39.76 0.59
CA ASN A 110 -2.74 40.27 1.23
C ASN A 110 -3.49 39.23 2.06
N TYR A 111 -3.32 37.94 1.76
CA TYR A 111 -4.13 36.88 2.35
C TYR A 111 -3.29 35.73 2.91
N VAL A 112 -3.77 35.15 4.02
CA VAL A 112 -3.23 33.92 4.61
C VAL A 112 -4.31 32.86 4.64
N VAL A 113 -3.96 31.65 4.23
CA VAL A 113 -4.78 30.46 4.37
C VAL A 113 -4.15 29.55 5.42
N ALA A 114 -4.92 29.20 6.44
CA ALA A 114 -4.49 28.32 7.52
C ALA A 114 -5.35 27.05 7.59
N VAL A 115 -4.70 25.92 7.82
CA VAL A 115 -5.36 24.65 8.14
C VAL A 115 -5.27 24.41 9.65
N THR A 116 -6.41 24.25 10.32
CA THR A 116 -6.47 23.88 11.75
C THR A 116 -6.58 22.37 11.93
N GLY A 117 -5.89 21.83 12.95
CA GLY A 117 -5.67 20.39 13.10
C GLY A 117 -6.93 19.55 13.32
N GLU A 118 -7.67 19.80 14.38
CA GLU A 118 -8.70 18.88 14.90
C GLU A 118 -10.11 19.17 14.39
N ASP A 119 -10.41 20.42 14.03
CA ASP A 119 -11.74 20.88 13.62
C ASP A 119 -12.06 20.69 12.13
N LYS A 120 -11.07 20.27 11.32
CA LYS A 120 -11.19 20.07 9.85
C LYS A 120 -11.49 21.38 9.09
N CYS A 121 -11.05 22.52 9.62
CA CYS A 121 -11.31 23.81 9.00
C CYS A 121 -10.15 24.30 8.14
N LEU A 122 -10.53 25.00 7.07
CA LEU A 122 -9.68 25.92 6.34
C LEU A 122 -10.13 27.33 6.68
N ARG A 123 -9.20 28.19 7.10
CA ARG A 123 -9.47 29.56 7.50
C ARG A 123 -8.72 30.52 6.58
N VAL A 124 -9.42 31.54 6.09
CA VAL A 124 -8.82 32.58 5.24
C VAL A 124 -8.80 33.89 6.00
N PHE A 125 -7.66 34.54 6.02
CA PHE A 125 -7.41 35.80 6.67
C PHE A 125 -6.99 36.85 5.66
N GLU A 126 -7.49 38.06 5.83
CA GLU A 126 -6.91 39.27 5.27
C GLU A 126 -5.86 39.78 6.27
N ILE A 127 -4.66 40.10 5.79
CA ILE A 127 -3.65 40.76 6.59
C ILE A 127 -3.87 42.27 6.46
N GLU A 128 -4.25 42.89 7.57
CA GLU A 128 -4.49 44.34 7.69
C GLU A 128 -3.18 45.15 7.70
N GLU A 129 -3.29 46.48 7.62
CA GLU A 129 -2.14 47.40 7.61
C GLU A 129 -1.29 47.30 8.88
N SER A 130 -1.93 47.05 10.03
CA SER A 130 -1.25 46.83 11.31
C SER A 130 -0.52 45.49 11.41
N GLY A 131 -0.69 44.59 10.44
CA GLY A 131 -0.27 43.19 10.52
C GLY A 131 -1.26 42.28 11.27
N ASN A 132 -2.43 42.79 11.65
CA ASN A 132 -3.51 41.99 12.22
C ASN A 132 -4.09 41.02 11.19
N LEU A 133 -4.56 39.86 11.66
CA LEU A 133 -5.22 38.85 10.85
C LEU A 133 -6.72 38.92 11.02
N LYS A 134 -7.41 39.50 10.04
CA LYS A 134 -8.86 39.54 10.00
C LYS A 134 -9.39 38.28 9.33
N GLN A 135 -10.02 37.39 10.10
CA GLN A 135 -10.61 36.17 9.56
C GLN A 135 -11.78 36.51 8.64
N LEU A 136 -11.62 36.27 7.34
CA LEU A 136 -12.65 36.48 6.33
C LEU A 136 -13.63 35.30 6.26
N SER A 137 -13.12 34.08 6.41
CA SER A 137 -13.96 32.88 6.34
C SER A 137 -13.41 31.72 7.17
N GLU A 138 -14.34 30.93 7.70
CA GLU A 138 -14.10 29.62 8.32
C GLU A 138 -14.84 28.57 7.50
N ARG A 139 -14.11 27.61 6.93
CA ARG A 139 -14.65 26.63 5.99
C ARG A 139 -14.45 25.22 6.51
N HIS A 140 -15.53 24.65 7.04
CA HIS A 140 -15.54 23.26 7.47
C HIS A 140 -15.48 22.33 6.25
N MET A 141 -14.37 21.61 6.11
CA MET A 141 -14.14 20.74 4.96
C MET A 141 -14.81 19.36 5.16
N PRO A 142 -15.21 18.67 4.08
CA PRO A 142 -15.85 17.35 4.18
C PRO A 142 -15.01 16.33 4.97
N LYS A 143 -13.69 16.42 4.82
CA LYS A 143 -12.67 15.66 5.54
C LYS A 143 -11.54 16.60 5.96
N ARG A 144 -10.70 16.13 6.89
CA ARG A 144 -9.56 16.91 7.39
C ARG A 144 -8.60 17.25 6.22
N PRO A 145 -8.31 18.53 5.96
CA PRO A 145 -7.29 18.92 5.00
C PRO A 145 -5.91 18.36 5.39
N SER A 146 -5.12 17.99 4.39
CA SER A 146 -3.75 17.49 4.58
C SER A 146 -2.72 18.20 3.71
N ALA A 147 -3.14 18.88 2.64
CA ALA A 147 -2.26 19.72 1.82
C ALA A 147 -3.06 20.87 1.20
N ILE A 148 -2.45 22.04 1.04
CA ILE A 148 -3.05 23.18 0.33
C ILE A 148 -2.03 23.82 -0.62
N ALA A 149 -2.52 24.43 -1.70
CA ALA A 149 -1.75 25.31 -2.57
C ALA A 149 -2.64 26.43 -3.12
N LEU A 150 -2.04 27.57 -3.44
CA LEU A 150 -2.69 28.64 -4.19
C LEU A 150 -2.35 28.52 -5.67
N VAL A 151 -3.32 28.83 -6.52
CA VAL A 151 -3.15 28.94 -7.98
C VAL A 151 -2.53 30.29 -8.32
N ASP A 152 -1.80 30.41 -9.43
CA ASP A 152 -1.11 31.64 -9.88
C ASP A 152 -1.95 32.94 -9.85
N ASP A 153 -3.28 32.84 -9.93
CA ASP A 153 -4.16 34.00 -9.90
C ASP A 153 -4.53 34.47 -8.49
N ASP A 154 -4.07 33.75 -7.46
CA ASP A 154 -4.43 33.86 -6.04
C ASP A 154 -5.94 33.91 -5.78
N LYS A 155 -6.76 33.48 -6.74
CA LYS A 155 -8.22 33.45 -6.56
C LYS A 155 -8.72 32.09 -6.19
N THR A 156 -7.88 31.07 -6.29
CA THR A 156 -8.27 29.68 -6.09
C THR A 156 -7.33 28.99 -5.11
N ILE A 157 -7.94 28.38 -4.10
CA ILE A 157 -7.29 27.47 -3.16
C ILE A 157 -7.52 26.04 -3.65
N LEU A 158 -6.43 25.29 -3.83
CA LEU A 158 -6.47 23.85 -3.96
C LEU A 158 -6.29 23.23 -2.58
N CYS A 159 -7.18 22.31 -2.20
CA CYS A 159 -7.15 21.64 -0.91
C CYS A 159 -7.24 20.13 -1.09
N GLY A 160 -6.16 19.42 -0.78
CA GLY A 160 -6.12 17.96 -0.67
C GLY A 160 -6.53 17.51 0.73
N ASP A 161 -7.30 16.44 0.83
CA ASP A 161 -7.79 15.91 2.10
C ASP A 161 -7.22 14.54 2.49
N LYS A 162 -7.49 14.13 3.74
CA LYS A 162 -7.00 12.87 4.29
C LYS A 162 -7.59 11.59 3.65
N PHE A 163 -8.59 11.71 2.79
CA PHE A 163 -9.25 10.58 2.13
C PHE A 163 -8.83 10.45 0.66
N GLY A 164 -8.16 11.47 0.11
CA GLY A 164 -7.64 11.44 -1.24
C GLY A 164 -8.26 12.47 -2.17
N ASP A 165 -9.24 13.24 -1.72
CA ASP A 165 -9.95 14.19 -2.57
C ASP A 165 -9.19 15.51 -2.67
N VAL A 166 -9.21 16.12 -3.86
CA VAL A 166 -8.74 17.49 -4.08
C VAL A 166 -9.92 18.37 -4.43
N TYR A 167 -10.06 19.45 -3.69
CA TYR A 167 -11.09 20.46 -3.89
C TYR A 167 -10.48 21.77 -4.40
N SER A 168 -11.26 22.48 -5.19
CA SER A 168 -11.03 23.86 -5.63
C SER A 168 -12.03 24.77 -4.92
N LEU A 169 -11.54 25.83 -4.29
CA LEU A 169 -12.34 26.82 -3.57
C LEU A 169 -11.90 28.23 -3.96
N PRO A 170 -12.79 29.22 -4.04
CA PRO A 170 -12.36 30.60 -4.22
C PRO A 170 -11.61 31.10 -2.98
N LEU A 171 -10.53 31.87 -3.12
CA LEU A 171 -9.82 32.46 -1.99
C LEU A 171 -10.75 33.36 -1.18
N ILE A 172 -11.57 34.16 -1.86
CA ILE A 172 -12.59 35.03 -1.24
C ILE A 172 -13.96 34.41 -1.47
N ASP A 173 -14.66 34.08 -0.39
CA ASP A 173 -16.03 33.57 -0.47
C ASP A 173 -16.99 34.74 -0.73
N THR A 174 -17.65 34.73 -1.89
CA THR A 174 -18.62 35.76 -2.27
C THR A 174 -20.02 35.49 -1.74
N GLY A 175 -20.23 34.43 -0.94
CA GLY A 175 -21.52 34.07 -0.35
C GLY A 175 -22.54 33.52 -1.35
N LYS A 176 -22.14 33.29 -2.61
CA LYS A 176 -22.97 32.60 -3.60
C LYS A 176 -22.98 31.10 -3.27
N SER A 177 -23.88 30.70 -2.39
CA SER A 177 -24.25 29.29 -2.22
C SER A 177 -24.59 28.72 -3.59
N SER A 178 -23.88 27.67 -4.02
CA SER A 178 -24.27 26.88 -5.18
C SER A 178 -25.53 26.09 -4.83
N ILE A 179 -26.69 26.75 -4.87
CA ILE A 179 -27.98 26.04 -4.92
C ILE A 179 -28.01 25.37 -6.29
N ALA A 180 -27.48 24.15 -6.38
CA ALA A 180 -27.76 23.30 -7.52
C ALA A 180 -29.29 23.19 -7.65
N PRO A 181 -29.87 23.32 -8.86
CA PRO A 181 -31.31 23.22 -9.02
C PRO A 181 -31.79 21.89 -8.44
N LYS A 182 -32.86 21.93 -7.63
CA LYS A 182 -33.53 20.74 -7.08
C LYS A 182 -34.05 19.87 -8.24
N VAL A 183 -33.18 19.04 -8.78
CA VAL A 183 -33.58 17.91 -9.63
C VAL A 183 -34.12 16.85 -8.67
N ARG A 184 -35.44 16.63 -8.68
CA ARG A 184 -36.06 15.44 -8.11
C ARG A 184 -35.60 14.22 -8.92
N GLY A 185 -34.39 13.76 -8.66
CA GLY A 185 -33.83 12.51 -9.15
C GLY A 185 -33.41 11.65 -7.97
N LYS A 186 -33.56 10.31 -8.09
CA LYS A 186 -33.10 9.34 -7.08
C LYS A 186 -31.68 9.72 -6.61
N MET A 187 -31.50 9.97 -5.31
CA MET A 187 -30.17 10.24 -4.75
C MET A 187 -29.23 9.10 -5.14
N LYS A 188 -28.13 9.43 -5.84
CA LYS A 188 -27.09 8.46 -6.17
C LYS A 188 -26.45 7.97 -4.85
N PRO A 189 -26.13 6.67 -4.74
CA PRO A 189 -25.37 6.18 -3.60
C PRO A 189 -24.04 6.93 -3.50
N ASN A 190 -23.58 7.17 -2.27
CA ASN A 190 -22.26 7.75 -1.99
C ASN A 190 -21.20 6.89 -2.71
N GLN A 191 -20.50 7.45 -3.70
CA GLN A 191 -19.43 6.79 -4.45
C GLN A 191 -18.11 7.54 -4.21
N PRO A 192 -16.96 6.85 -4.18
CA PRO A 192 -15.66 7.49 -4.11
C PRO A 192 -15.42 8.37 -5.34
N ALA A 193 -14.71 9.49 -5.17
CA ALA A 193 -14.36 10.41 -6.26
C ALA A 193 -13.34 9.80 -7.23
N ALA A 194 -12.45 8.95 -6.71
CA ALA A 194 -11.53 8.18 -7.50
C ALA A 194 -12.29 7.14 -8.35
N THR A 195 -11.87 7.00 -9.60
CA THR A 195 -12.39 6.02 -10.56
C THR A 195 -11.28 5.08 -11.01
N THR A 196 -11.66 3.95 -11.62
CA THR A 196 -10.70 3.02 -12.23
C THR A 196 -9.83 3.68 -13.31
N LEU A 197 -10.32 4.77 -13.93
CA LEU A 197 -9.57 5.55 -14.93
C LEU A 197 -8.57 6.53 -14.33
N THR A 198 -8.73 6.87 -13.04
CA THR A 198 -7.84 7.82 -12.35
C THR A 198 -6.84 7.12 -11.43
N VAL A 199 -6.96 5.79 -11.27
CA VAL A 199 -6.19 5.00 -10.33
C VAL A 199 -5.37 3.97 -11.08
N HIS A 200 -4.04 4.15 -11.06
CA HIS A 200 -3.14 3.42 -11.96
C HIS A 200 -2.22 2.45 -11.22
N SER A 201 -2.14 2.59 -9.90
CA SER A 201 -1.44 1.61 -9.09
C SER A 201 -2.38 0.50 -8.70
N LYS A 202 -1.90 -0.73 -8.83
CA LYS A 202 -2.60 -1.95 -8.40
C LYS A 202 -3.09 -1.88 -6.94
N ARG A 203 -2.33 -1.19 -6.07
CA ARG A 203 -2.66 -0.99 -4.65
C ARG A 203 -3.84 -0.03 -4.44
N ASN A 204 -3.77 1.18 -5.02
CA ASN A 204 -4.89 2.11 -4.96
C ASN A 204 -6.12 1.55 -5.70
N LEU A 205 -5.95 0.76 -6.78
CA LEU A 205 -7.10 0.17 -7.49
C LEU A 205 -7.86 -0.80 -6.59
N ALA A 206 -7.15 -1.68 -5.86
CA ALA A 206 -7.76 -2.57 -4.88
C ALA A 206 -8.39 -1.82 -3.70
N SER A 207 -7.79 -0.72 -3.24
CA SER A 207 -8.39 0.13 -2.21
C SER A 207 -9.67 0.80 -2.74
N LEU A 208 -9.74 1.12 -4.03
CA LEU A 208 -10.91 1.71 -4.67
C LEU A 208 -12.01 0.65 -4.80
N GLU A 209 -11.66 -0.55 -5.22
CA GLU A 209 -12.57 -1.70 -5.28
C GLU A 209 -13.12 -2.06 -3.90
N GLN A 210 -12.28 -2.06 -2.85
CA GLN A 210 -12.73 -2.24 -1.47
C GLN A 210 -13.67 -1.12 -1.01
N GLN A 211 -13.36 0.13 -1.33
CA GLN A 211 -14.24 1.26 -1.05
C GLN A 211 -15.59 1.08 -1.77
N LEU A 212 -15.59 0.78 -3.07
CA LEU A 212 -16.78 0.52 -3.89
C LEU A 212 -17.62 -0.65 -3.34
N GLN A 213 -16.99 -1.76 -2.94
CA GLN A 213 -17.66 -2.90 -2.31
C GLN A 213 -18.29 -2.53 -0.96
N HIS A 214 -17.60 -1.74 -0.14
CA HIS A 214 -18.13 -1.24 1.14
C HIS A 214 -19.30 -0.26 0.95
N TYR A 215 -19.32 0.52 -0.13
CA TYR A 215 -20.45 1.38 -0.48
C TYR A 215 -21.64 0.57 -1.00
N GLY A 216 -21.41 -0.51 -1.76
CA GLY A 216 -22.46 -1.42 -2.24
C GLY A 216 -23.18 -2.22 -1.15
N GLN A 217 -22.57 -2.38 0.03
CA GLN A 217 -23.13 -3.15 1.16
C GLN A 217 -23.84 -2.29 2.22
N LYS A 218 -23.78 -0.96 2.14
CA LYS A 218 -24.44 -0.05 3.09
C LYS A 218 -25.68 0.59 2.49
N GLU A 219 -26.84 -0.06 2.66
CA GLU A 219 -28.09 0.70 2.75
C GLU A 219 -28.08 1.45 4.09
N LYS A 220 -27.64 2.71 4.09
CA LYS A 220 -27.93 3.64 5.18
C LYS A 220 -29.03 4.58 4.72
N THR A 221 -30.08 4.69 5.53
CA THR A 221 -30.91 5.89 5.62
C THR A 221 -29.98 7.10 5.75
N ALA A 222 -29.95 7.93 4.71
CA ALA A 222 -29.20 9.17 4.72
C ALA A 222 -29.96 10.18 5.60
N GLU A 223 -29.48 10.43 6.82
CA GLU A 223 -29.71 11.73 7.44
C GLU A 223 -28.98 12.78 6.59
N GLU A 224 -29.72 13.77 6.11
CA GLU A 224 -29.17 14.93 5.38
C GLU A 224 -28.15 15.62 6.29
N LYS A 225 -26.86 15.45 5.97
CA LYS A 225 -25.82 16.33 6.51
C LYS A 225 -25.95 17.70 5.82
N PRO A 226 -25.76 18.80 6.56
CA PRO A 226 -25.89 20.14 5.99
C PRO A 226 -24.96 20.29 4.79
N THR A 227 -25.51 20.74 3.67
CA THR A 227 -24.77 21.19 2.49
C THR A 227 -23.79 22.30 2.89
N SER A 228 -22.57 22.29 2.35
CA SER A 228 -21.54 23.28 2.65
C SER A 228 -22.07 24.70 2.42
N ALA A 229 -21.81 25.60 3.36
CA ALA A 229 -22.26 27.00 3.30
C ALA A 229 -21.50 27.85 2.26
N PHE A 230 -20.47 27.29 1.64
CA PHE A 230 -19.52 27.97 0.75
C PHE A 230 -19.31 27.19 -0.55
N GLU A 231 -18.77 27.87 -1.57
CA GLU A 231 -18.43 27.28 -2.87
C GLU A 231 -17.27 26.28 -2.75
N LEU A 232 -17.52 25.03 -3.16
CA LEU A 232 -16.59 23.91 -3.03
C LEU A 232 -16.74 22.97 -4.23
N HIS A 233 -15.70 22.86 -5.06
CA HIS A 233 -15.70 21.98 -6.23
C HIS A 233 -14.71 20.84 -6.04
N LEU A 234 -15.20 19.60 -6.04
CA LEU A 234 -14.35 18.42 -6.10
C LEU A 234 -13.77 18.29 -7.52
N ILE A 235 -12.45 18.33 -7.66
CA ILE A 235 -11.75 18.36 -8.95
C ILE A 235 -10.90 17.10 -9.24
N LEU A 236 -10.45 16.40 -8.19
CA LEU A 236 -9.68 15.15 -8.30
C LEU A 236 -10.02 14.20 -7.14
N GLY A 237 -9.88 12.90 -7.37
CA GLY A 237 -9.97 11.87 -6.35
C GLY A 237 -8.80 10.89 -6.39
N HIS A 238 -8.18 10.67 -5.23
CA HIS A 238 -7.27 9.56 -4.92
C HIS A 238 -7.99 8.58 -4.00
N VAL A 239 -7.37 7.42 -3.80
CA VAL A 239 -7.95 6.33 -3.01
C VAL A 239 -7.37 6.28 -1.60
N SER A 240 -6.19 6.86 -1.45
CA SER A 240 -5.42 6.94 -0.22
C SER A 240 -5.25 8.40 0.17
N MET A 241 -4.88 8.61 1.44
CA MET A 241 -4.61 9.92 2.02
C MET A 241 -3.62 10.72 1.15
N LEU A 242 -4.00 11.91 0.72
CA LEU A 242 -3.07 12.85 0.11
C LEU A 242 -2.08 13.36 1.15
N THR A 243 -0.81 13.32 0.79
CA THR A 243 0.31 13.67 1.66
C THR A 243 1.06 14.91 1.19
N ALA A 244 1.02 15.22 -0.10
CA ALA A 244 1.55 16.47 -0.65
C ALA A 244 0.77 16.90 -1.90
N LEU A 245 0.74 18.20 -2.16
CA LEU A 245 0.11 18.82 -3.32
C LEU A 245 0.99 19.98 -3.78
N ALA A 246 1.26 20.04 -5.08
CA ALA A 246 1.97 21.14 -5.73
C ALA A 246 1.19 21.60 -6.96
N TYR A 247 1.32 22.88 -7.28
CA TYR A 247 0.76 23.51 -8.47
C TYR A 247 1.90 24.18 -9.24
N VAL A 248 1.87 24.06 -10.57
CA VAL A 248 2.85 24.74 -11.43
C VAL A 248 2.22 25.13 -12.76
N SER A 249 2.66 26.24 -13.32
CA SER A 249 2.19 26.77 -14.61
C SER A 249 3.37 27.05 -15.53
N ILE A 250 3.50 26.24 -16.58
CA ILE A 250 4.65 26.28 -17.50
C ILE A 250 4.24 26.77 -18.89
N PRO A 251 5.09 27.51 -19.62
CA PRO A 251 4.85 27.85 -21.02
C PRO A 251 4.71 26.61 -21.92
N LEU A 252 3.74 26.61 -22.85
CA LEU A 252 3.52 25.53 -23.82
C LEU A 252 4.53 25.57 -24.98
N ASP A 253 4.88 26.78 -25.41
CA ASP A 253 5.94 27.08 -26.37
C ASP A 253 6.57 28.42 -25.99
N THR A 254 7.78 28.68 -26.47
CA THR A 254 8.48 29.96 -26.25
C THR A 254 7.90 31.10 -27.10
N ALA A 255 6.96 30.82 -28.01
CA ALA A 255 6.49 31.76 -29.04
C ALA A 255 5.04 32.26 -28.88
N SER A 256 4.13 31.50 -28.26
CA SER A 256 2.69 31.83 -28.17
C SER A 256 2.28 32.48 -26.84
N GLY A 257 3.16 32.51 -25.84
CA GLY A 257 2.88 33.04 -24.50
C GLY A 257 1.80 32.27 -23.72
N ARG A 258 1.28 31.16 -24.27
CA ARG A 258 0.27 30.33 -23.61
C ARG A 258 0.93 29.49 -22.52
N LYS A 259 0.43 29.60 -21.29
CA LYS A 259 0.82 28.71 -20.18
C LYS A 259 -0.14 27.54 -20.05
N ARG A 260 0.36 26.41 -19.56
CA ARG A 260 -0.43 25.28 -19.10
C ARG A 260 -0.13 25.04 -17.63
N SER A 261 -1.20 24.96 -16.86
CA SER A 261 -1.16 24.63 -15.44
C SER A 261 -1.23 23.13 -15.21
N TYR A 262 -0.66 22.72 -14.08
CA TYR A 262 -0.55 21.34 -13.63
C TYR A 262 -0.77 21.27 -12.12
N ILE A 263 -1.40 20.18 -11.69
CA ILE A 263 -1.48 19.78 -10.28
C ILE A 263 -0.70 18.50 -10.14
N LEU A 264 0.27 18.49 -9.22
CA LEU A 264 1.00 17.30 -8.83
C LEU A 264 0.56 16.91 -7.43
N THR A 265 0.05 15.68 -7.29
CA THR A 265 -0.43 15.17 -6.01
C THR A 265 0.32 13.90 -5.64
N ALA A 266 0.76 13.83 -4.39
CA ALA A 266 1.31 12.62 -3.80
C ALA A 266 0.34 12.03 -2.79
N ASP A 267 0.21 10.72 -2.80
CA ASP A 267 -0.54 9.99 -1.80
C ASP A 267 0.34 9.06 -0.95
N ARG A 268 -0.19 8.67 0.23
CA ARG A 268 0.50 7.82 1.20
C ARG A 268 0.97 6.48 0.60
N ASP A 269 0.32 6.03 -0.45
CA ASP A 269 0.48 4.71 -1.02
C ASP A 269 1.40 4.69 -2.27
N GLU A 270 2.26 5.71 -2.39
CA GLU A 270 3.53 5.79 -3.16
C GLU A 270 3.45 6.46 -4.54
N HIS A 271 2.30 6.95 -4.97
CA HIS A 271 2.14 7.53 -6.32
C HIS A 271 2.14 9.05 -6.32
N ILE A 272 2.94 9.64 -7.22
CA ILE A 272 2.84 11.05 -7.61
C ILE A 272 2.09 11.10 -8.95
N ARG A 273 0.93 11.74 -8.95
CA ARG A 273 0.09 11.93 -10.13
C ARG A 273 0.34 13.33 -10.70
N VAL A 274 0.49 13.42 -12.01
CA VAL A 274 0.58 14.68 -12.75
C VAL A 274 -0.72 14.86 -13.53
N SER A 275 -1.56 15.78 -13.06
CA SER A 275 -2.81 16.19 -13.73
C SER A 275 -2.66 17.59 -14.31
N ARG A 276 -3.48 17.93 -15.30
CA ARG A 276 -3.63 19.34 -15.71
C ARG A 276 -4.23 20.17 -14.56
N GLY A 277 -4.06 21.48 -14.61
CA GLY A 277 -4.73 22.39 -13.69
C GLY A 277 -6.20 22.61 -14.04
N PRO A 278 -6.97 23.30 -13.18
CA PRO A 278 -8.36 23.65 -13.45
C PRO A 278 -8.48 24.47 -14.74
N PRO A 279 -9.56 24.28 -15.53
CA PRO A 279 -10.72 23.41 -15.29
C PRO A 279 -10.51 21.96 -15.73
N GLN A 280 -9.34 21.60 -16.27
CA GLN A 280 -9.07 20.28 -16.86
C GLN A 280 -8.42 19.30 -15.89
N ALA A 281 -8.62 19.46 -14.58
CA ALA A 281 -7.96 18.65 -13.56
C ALA A 281 -8.17 17.13 -13.75
N HIS A 282 -9.32 16.72 -14.27
CA HIS A 282 -9.62 15.33 -14.62
C HIS A 282 -8.68 14.71 -15.68
N ILE A 283 -7.93 15.52 -16.44
CA ILE A 283 -6.96 15.04 -17.43
C ILE A 283 -5.63 14.76 -16.74
N ILE A 284 -5.33 13.48 -16.59
CA ILE A 284 -4.03 12.99 -16.11
C ILE A 284 -3.05 12.98 -17.29
N GLU A 285 -1.91 13.65 -17.13
CA GLU A 285 -0.84 13.63 -18.14
C GLU A 285 0.21 12.55 -17.85
N ASN A 286 0.56 12.30 -16.58
CA ASN A 286 1.60 11.33 -16.25
C ASN A 286 1.59 10.86 -14.78
N TYR A 287 2.48 9.92 -14.47
CA TYR A 287 2.81 9.44 -13.14
C TYR A 287 4.33 9.42 -12.92
N CYS A 288 4.77 9.80 -11.72
CA CYS A 288 6.15 9.56 -11.28
C CYS A 288 6.15 8.38 -10.30
N LEU A 289 6.71 7.25 -10.74
CA LEU A 289 6.66 5.95 -10.04
C LEU A 289 8.06 5.50 -9.62
N GLY A 290 8.32 5.38 -8.31
CA GLY A 290 9.62 4.89 -7.81
C GLY A 290 9.91 5.08 -6.32
N HIS A 291 9.07 5.83 -5.60
CA HIS A 291 9.08 5.80 -4.14
C HIS A 291 8.59 4.42 -3.64
N THR A 292 9.20 3.90 -2.57
CA THR A 292 8.79 2.64 -1.91
C THR A 292 8.11 2.87 -0.56
N SER A 293 8.07 4.13 -0.12
CA SER A 293 7.35 4.59 1.05
C SER A 293 6.46 5.80 0.71
N PHE A 294 5.73 6.31 1.69
CA PHE A 294 4.91 7.51 1.49
C PHE A 294 5.80 8.70 1.07
N VAL A 295 5.24 9.59 0.24
CA VAL A 295 5.89 10.83 -0.19
C VAL A 295 5.29 11.98 0.60
N SER A 296 6.06 12.71 1.38
CA SER A 296 5.57 13.82 2.22
C SER A 296 5.92 15.20 1.65
N SER A 297 6.82 15.29 0.67
CA SER A 297 7.23 16.57 0.10
C SER A 297 7.45 16.48 -1.41
N LEU A 298 6.94 17.49 -2.12
CA LEU A 298 7.10 17.72 -3.55
C LEU A 298 7.64 19.13 -3.73
N CYS A 299 8.72 19.29 -4.50
CA CYS A 299 9.34 20.58 -4.74
C CYS A 299 9.69 20.72 -6.22
N ILE A 300 9.19 21.78 -6.85
CA ILE A 300 9.49 22.14 -8.24
C ILE A 300 10.31 23.43 -8.18
N PRO A 301 11.59 23.44 -8.58
CA PRO A 301 12.40 24.65 -8.58
C PRO A 301 11.88 25.64 -9.64
N ASP A 302 11.70 26.90 -9.27
CA ASP A 302 11.21 27.94 -10.20
C ASP A 302 12.16 28.17 -11.38
N TRP A 303 13.46 27.98 -11.18
CA TRP A 303 14.48 28.11 -12.23
C TRP A 303 14.64 26.86 -13.09
N ALA A 304 14.00 25.75 -12.75
CA ALA A 304 14.13 24.46 -13.42
C ALA A 304 12.82 23.65 -13.34
N GLN A 305 11.73 24.27 -13.80
CA GLN A 305 10.36 23.75 -13.64
C GLN A 305 10.10 22.45 -14.39
N GLU A 306 11.01 21.97 -15.23
CA GLU A 306 10.96 20.63 -15.84
C GLU A 306 11.30 19.50 -14.86
N TYR A 307 11.93 19.84 -13.73
CA TYR A 307 12.31 18.90 -12.68
C TYR A 307 11.38 18.96 -11.47
N LEU A 308 11.16 17.81 -10.86
CA LEU A 308 10.48 17.65 -9.58
C LEU A 308 11.42 16.90 -8.65
N ILE A 309 11.68 17.45 -7.47
CA ILE A 309 12.35 16.75 -6.38
C ILE A 309 11.27 16.26 -5.40
N SER A 310 11.32 14.98 -5.07
CA SER A 310 10.38 14.36 -4.14
C SER A 310 11.09 13.53 -3.07
N GLY A 311 10.48 13.49 -1.89
CA GLY A 311 11.00 12.78 -0.73
C GLY A 311 9.91 12.43 0.27
N GLY A 312 10.18 11.45 1.12
CA GLY A 312 9.28 11.09 2.21
C GLY A 312 9.84 10.03 3.13
N GLY A 313 9.19 8.88 3.23
CA GLY A 313 9.66 7.75 4.03
C GLY A 313 10.75 6.90 3.36
N ASP A 314 11.23 7.23 2.17
CA ASP A 314 12.38 6.54 1.60
C ASP A 314 13.68 7.05 2.20
N ASP A 315 14.72 6.21 2.20
CA ASP A 315 16.09 6.60 2.57
C ASP A 315 16.83 7.33 1.44
N TYR A 316 16.09 7.87 0.48
CA TYR A 316 16.59 8.59 -0.68
C TYR A 316 15.62 9.68 -1.15
N LEU A 317 16.16 10.65 -1.91
CA LEU A 317 15.40 11.58 -2.74
C LEU A 317 15.34 11.08 -4.17
N LEU A 318 14.27 11.43 -4.88
CA LEU A 318 14.13 11.21 -6.32
C LEU A 318 13.97 12.53 -7.04
N VAL A 319 14.70 12.68 -8.15
CA VAL A 319 14.54 13.79 -9.10
C VAL A 319 13.89 13.25 -10.36
N TRP A 320 12.81 13.88 -10.79
CA TRP A 320 12.02 13.46 -11.94
C TRP A 320 12.05 14.51 -13.03
N ARG A 321 12.07 14.09 -14.29
CA ARG A 321 11.46 14.84 -15.38
C ARG A 321 9.97 14.53 -15.37
N TRP A 322 9.22 15.28 -14.59
CA TRP A 322 7.88 14.88 -14.17
C TRP A 322 6.86 14.84 -15.32
N LYS A 323 7.02 15.69 -16.34
CA LYS A 323 6.19 15.63 -17.56
C LYS A 323 6.39 14.33 -18.34
N GLU A 324 7.61 13.79 -18.31
CA GLU A 324 7.99 12.54 -18.97
C GLU A 324 7.73 11.32 -18.07
N GLY A 325 7.52 11.50 -16.77
CA GLY A 325 7.43 10.41 -15.79
C GLY A 325 8.76 9.67 -15.61
N ARG A 326 9.88 10.30 -16.01
CA ARG A 326 11.20 9.69 -16.07
C ARG A 326 12.03 10.08 -14.86
N LEU A 327 12.64 9.09 -14.22
CA LEU A 327 13.61 9.32 -13.15
C LEU A 327 14.92 9.89 -13.74
N ALA A 328 15.36 11.04 -13.23
CA ALA A 328 16.62 11.69 -13.60
C ALA A 328 17.76 11.29 -12.65
N HIS A 329 17.53 11.33 -11.33
CA HIS A 329 18.53 10.96 -10.33
C HIS A 329 17.89 10.39 -9.06
N LYS A 330 18.59 9.48 -8.39
CA LYS A 330 18.23 8.94 -7.07
C LYS A 330 19.41 9.18 -6.12
N VAL A 331 19.17 9.89 -5.01
CA VAL A 331 20.22 10.31 -4.07
C VAL A 331 19.96 9.74 -2.68
N SER A 332 20.90 8.98 -2.14
CA SER A 332 20.81 8.46 -0.77
C SER A 332 20.84 9.59 0.26
N LEU A 333 19.99 9.49 1.28
CA LEU A 333 19.96 10.36 2.45
C LEU A 333 20.70 9.77 3.66
N VAL A 334 21.10 8.50 3.56
CA VAL A 334 21.80 7.75 4.62
C VAL A 334 23.17 7.32 4.12
N GLU A 335 24.14 7.22 5.03
CA GLU A 335 25.46 6.68 4.73
C GLU A 335 25.37 5.15 4.50
N ASP A 336 26.14 4.65 3.54
CA ASP A 336 26.16 3.23 3.16
C ASP A 336 26.40 2.34 4.39
N GLY A 337 25.46 1.43 4.66
CA GLY A 337 25.54 0.47 5.78
C GLY A 337 24.95 0.95 7.11
N THR A 338 24.34 2.14 7.16
CA THR A 338 23.58 2.61 8.34
C THR A 338 22.10 2.26 8.23
N ASP A 339 21.55 1.62 9.27
CA ASP A 339 20.17 1.10 9.28
C ASP A 339 19.19 2.12 9.87
N SER A 340 19.32 3.39 9.47
CA SER A 340 18.57 4.52 10.07
C SER A 340 17.28 4.81 9.28
N GLU A 341 16.13 4.79 9.95
CA GLU A 341 14.88 5.26 9.36
C GLU A 341 14.89 6.80 9.28
N VAL A 342 14.77 7.36 8.07
CA VAL A 342 14.72 8.82 7.84
C VAL A 342 13.35 9.24 7.33
N VAL A 343 12.84 10.41 7.70
CA VAL A 343 11.58 10.91 7.16
C VAL A 343 11.80 12.32 6.65
N VAL A 344 11.63 12.55 5.35
CA VAL A 344 11.75 13.87 4.76
C VAL A 344 10.58 14.74 5.22
N ARG A 345 10.88 15.80 5.95
CA ARG A 345 9.89 16.74 6.48
C ARG A 345 9.53 17.81 5.44
N GLY A 346 10.53 18.34 4.75
CA GLY A 346 10.35 19.40 3.75
C GLY A 346 11.53 19.48 2.79
N ILE A 347 11.24 19.97 1.58
CA ILE A 347 12.19 20.21 0.50
C ILE A 347 11.91 21.62 -0.01
N TRP A 348 12.94 22.47 -0.04
CA TRP A 348 12.84 23.85 -0.50
C TRP A 348 13.86 24.12 -1.60
N ALA A 349 13.40 24.69 -2.71
CA ALA A 349 14.24 25.17 -3.80
C ALA A 349 14.35 26.70 -3.69
N LEU A 350 15.54 27.21 -3.40
CA LEU A 350 15.79 28.63 -3.17
C LEU A 350 16.83 29.18 -4.15
N SER A 351 16.58 30.38 -4.66
CA SER A 351 17.56 31.19 -5.39
C SER A 351 18.10 32.26 -4.44
N LEU A 352 19.35 32.16 -4.03
CA LEU A 352 19.96 33.08 -3.06
C LEU A 352 20.94 34.03 -3.71
N THR A 353 20.94 35.29 -3.26
CA THR A 353 21.88 36.31 -3.75
C THR A 353 23.27 36.04 -3.16
N LYS A 354 24.30 35.91 -4.01
CA LYS A 354 25.67 35.66 -3.52
C LYS A 354 26.27 36.93 -2.86
N PRO A 355 27.06 36.81 -1.77
CA PRO A 355 27.56 37.95 -1.00
C PRO A 355 28.59 38.89 -1.67
N ALA A 356 28.93 38.77 -2.96
CA ALA A 356 29.96 39.59 -3.59
C ALA A 356 29.76 39.69 -5.11
N ASN A 357 29.59 40.90 -5.67
CA ASN A 357 29.69 41.38 -7.08
C ASN A 357 29.44 40.41 -8.26
N SER A 358 28.84 39.26 -8.03
CA SER A 358 28.55 38.22 -8.98
C SER A 358 27.07 38.36 -9.31
N GLN A 359 26.77 38.60 -10.58
CA GLN A 359 25.40 38.66 -11.10
C GLN A 359 24.70 37.29 -11.09
N GLU A 360 25.25 36.29 -10.39
CA GLU A 360 24.75 34.92 -10.39
C GLU A 360 24.18 34.54 -9.02
N ASN A 361 22.89 34.23 -9.00
CA ASN A 361 22.23 33.62 -7.86
C ASN A 361 22.79 32.22 -7.60
N ALA A 362 22.83 31.82 -6.33
CA ALA A 362 23.10 30.46 -5.90
C ALA A 362 21.77 29.70 -5.79
N ASN A 363 21.54 28.76 -6.71
CA ASN A 363 20.38 27.90 -6.72
C ASN A 363 20.64 26.68 -5.83
N VAL A 364 19.86 26.53 -4.75
CA VAL A 364 20.06 25.51 -3.72
C VAL A 364 18.79 24.72 -3.45
N ILE A 365 18.96 23.42 -3.20
CA ILE A 365 17.91 22.54 -2.68
C ILE A 365 18.25 22.21 -1.23
N LEU A 366 17.37 22.61 -0.31
CA LEU A 366 17.50 22.33 1.12
C LEU A 366 16.49 21.26 1.54
N VAL A 367 16.92 20.31 2.37
CA VAL A 367 16.10 19.15 2.76
C VAL A 367 16.19 18.92 4.27
N ALA A 368 15.05 19.03 4.94
CA ALA A 368 14.93 18.75 6.38
C ALA A 368 14.42 17.33 6.61
N LEU A 369 14.98 16.66 7.62
CA LEU A 369 14.54 15.35 8.07
C LEU A 369 13.89 15.48 9.46
N ASP A 370 12.82 14.73 9.71
CA ASP A 370 12.16 14.71 11.02
C ASP A 370 13.16 14.34 12.11
N GLY A 371 13.18 15.17 13.15
CA GLY A 371 14.06 14.98 14.29
C GLY A 371 15.53 15.30 14.01
N SER A 372 15.93 15.79 12.84
CA SER A 372 17.33 16.15 12.52
C SER A 372 17.61 17.63 12.79
N SER A 373 18.77 17.90 13.38
CA SER A 373 19.33 19.27 13.49
C SER A 373 20.14 19.72 12.28
N LYS A 374 20.39 18.80 11.35
CA LYS A 374 21.06 19.08 10.07
C LYS A 374 20.04 19.34 8.98
N LEU A 375 20.22 20.45 8.26
CA LEU A 375 19.54 20.75 7.01
C LEU A 375 20.48 20.37 5.86
N LEU A 376 20.10 19.35 5.09
CA LEU A 376 20.91 18.86 3.98
C LEU A 376 20.86 19.87 2.82
N CYS A 377 21.97 20.02 2.11
CA CYS A 377 22.12 21.02 1.05
C CYS A 377 22.60 20.34 -0.24
N PHE A 378 21.95 20.67 -1.36
CA PHE A 378 22.30 20.16 -2.68
C PHE A 378 22.25 21.29 -3.73
N THR A 379 23.01 21.13 -4.82
CA THR A 379 22.83 21.87 -6.07
C THR A 379 22.19 20.97 -7.12
N LEU A 380 21.32 21.52 -7.97
CA LEU A 380 20.76 20.80 -9.12
C LEU A 380 21.57 21.11 -10.36
N GLU A 381 22.24 20.10 -10.90
CA GLU A 381 23.03 20.21 -12.13
C GLU A 381 22.12 20.17 -13.37
N SER A 382 22.63 20.66 -14.51
CA SER A 382 21.85 20.77 -15.76
C SER A 382 21.30 19.43 -16.31
N ASP A 383 21.96 18.32 -15.97
CA ASP A 383 21.52 16.96 -16.34
C ASP A 383 20.41 16.41 -15.43
N GLY A 384 20.03 17.15 -14.38
CA GLY A 384 19.04 16.76 -13.39
C GLY A 384 19.63 16.03 -12.17
N SER A 385 20.97 15.92 -12.07
CA SER A 385 21.61 15.32 -10.90
C SER A 385 21.69 16.30 -9.73
N LEU A 386 21.24 15.88 -8.54
CA LEU A 386 21.57 16.55 -7.29
C LEU A 386 23.00 16.24 -6.84
N LYS A 387 23.79 17.29 -6.60
CA LYS A 387 25.14 17.23 -6.05
C LYS A 387 25.14 17.74 -4.61
N ALA A 388 25.60 16.91 -3.67
CA ALA A 388 25.65 17.26 -2.26
C ALA A 388 26.63 18.41 -1.97
N GLN A 389 26.24 19.26 -1.04
CA GLN A 389 27.00 20.41 -0.52
C GLN A 389 27.09 20.30 1.01
N ASN A 390 27.83 21.21 1.64
CA ASN A 390 27.96 21.19 3.09
C ASN A 390 26.60 21.50 3.76
N PRO A 391 26.13 20.63 4.67
CA PRO A 391 24.85 20.83 5.35
C PRO A 391 24.91 21.99 6.33
N ILE A 392 23.74 22.55 6.66
CA ILE A 392 23.60 23.58 7.68
C ILE A 392 23.30 22.90 9.02
N GLN A 393 24.02 23.29 10.06
CA GLN A 393 23.84 22.77 11.41
C GLN A 393 23.10 23.81 12.26
N ALA A 394 21.86 23.50 12.64
CA ALA A 394 21.05 24.30 13.56
C ALA A 394 21.22 23.84 15.02
N SER A 395 20.78 24.64 15.99
CA SER A 395 20.86 24.27 17.42
C SER A 395 19.75 23.32 17.91
N GLY A 396 18.68 23.16 17.12
CA GLY A 396 17.54 22.28 17.36
C GLY A 396 17.11 21.53 16.10
N ASN A 397 16.05 20.72 16.18
CA ASN A 397 15.58 19.99 14.99
C ASN A 397 14.90 20.94 14.02
N VAL A 398 15.22 20.86 12.73
CA VAL A 398 14.67 21.79 11.73
C VAL A 398 13.21 21.45 11.43
N LEU A 399 12.34 22.46 11.45
CA LEU A 399 10.89 22.29 11.28
C LEU A 399 10.35 22.88 9.97
N ASP A 400 10.72 24.12 9.65
CA ASP A 400 10.31 24.84 8.43
C ASP A 400 11.36 25.92 8.13
N LEU A 401 11.32 26.53 6.96
CA LEU A 401 12.17 27.67 6.62
C LEU A 401 11.48 28.66 5.70
N THR A 402 12.00 29.89 5.65
CA THR A 402 11.59 30.92 4.71
C THR A 402 12.79 31.77 4.30
N VAL A 403 12.65 32.50 3.20
CA VAL A 403 13.67 33.43 2.68
C VAL A 403 13.14 34.86 2.79
N PRO A 404 13.82 35.77 3.50
CA PRO A 404 13.49 37.20 3.49
C PRO A 404 13.74 37.83 2.12
N ALA A 405 13.09 38.96 1.81
CA ALA A 405 13.11 39.61 0.48
C ALA A 405 14.50 39.84 -0.13
N GLU A 406 15.54 40.07 0.67
CA GLU A 406 16.90 40.30 0.14
C GLU A 406 17.55 39.02 -0.45
N GLY A 407 17.01 37.84 -0.15
CA GLY A 407 17.51 36.55 -0.62
C GLY A 407 18.95 36.25 -0.18
N SER A 408 19.49 37.02 0.76
CA SER A 408 20.88 36.96 1.23
C SER A 408 21.05 35.96 2.38
N SER A 409 19.97 35.64 3.07
CA SER A 409 19.90 34.69 4.18
C SER A 409 18.63 33.84 4.10
N ILE A 410 18.61 32.78 4.91
CA ILE A 410 17.44 31.97 5.17
C ILE A 410 17.11 32.04 6.66
N VAL A 411 15.82 32.00 7.00
CA VAL A 411 15.34 31.89 8.37
C VAL A 411 14.80 30.48 8.57
N VAL A 412 15.38 29.75 9.52
CA VAL A 412 15.09 28.35 9.82
C VAL A 412 14.39 28.26 11.15
N SER A 413 13.21 27.65 11.17
CA SER A 413 12.50 27.33 12.41
C SER A 413 12.98 26.03 13.01
N ILE A 414 13.10 25.99 14.34
CA ILE A 414 13.63 24.85 15.07
C ILE A 414 12.75 24.38 16.23
N ASP A 415 12.88 23.10 16.55
CA ASP A 415 12.38 22.48 17.76
C ASP A 415 13.46 22.53 18.85
N ALA A 416 13.28 23.46 19.78
CA ALA A 416 14.11 23.60 20.97
C ALA A 416 13.57 22.84 22.19
N VAL A 417 12.38 22.21 22.09
CA VAL A 417 11.77 21.43 23.18
C VAL A 417 12.42 20.06 23.28
N ARG A 418 12.67 19.40 22.14
CA ARG A 418 13.45 18.14 22.12
C ARG A 418 14.94 18.38 22.02
N LYS A 419 15.70 17.36 22.40
CA LYS A 419 17.12 17.29 22.08
C LYS A 419 17.30 17.22 20.57
N ALA A 420 18.36 17.87 20.08
CA ALA A 420 18.77 17.76 18.69
C ALA A 420 18.96 16.29 18.30
N ASN A 421 18.52 15.91 17.10
CA ASN A 421 18.61 14.53 16.58
C ASN A 421 17.67 13.53 17.27
N SER A 422 16.60 14.00 17.93
CA SER A 422 15.58 13.15 18.58
C SER A 422 14.16 13.68 18.39
N THR A 423 13.21 12.77 18.12
CA THR A 423 11.77 13.09 18.06
C THR A 423 11.04 12.84 19.38
N GLN A 424 11.69 12.16 20.34
CA GLN A 424 11.07 11.68 21.58
C GLN A 424 11.66 12.32 22.84
N GLU A 425 12.96 12.56 22.87
CA GLU A 425 13.64 13.04 24.07
C GLU A 425 13.47 14.54 24.26
N TRP A 426 12.71 14.93 25.28
CA TRP A 426 12.62 16.32 25.71
C TRP A 426 13.94 16.76 26.36
N ARG A 427 14.29 18.05 26.24
CA ARG A 427 15.38 18.62 27.04
C ARG A 427 14.99 18.56 28.52
N THR A 428 15.98 18.53 29.41
CA THR A 428 15.75 18.52 30.86
C THR A 428 15.47 19.93 31.40
N THR A 429 16.04 20.94 30.74
CA THR A 429 15.85 22.35 31.04
C THR A 429 15.53 23.09 29.74
N PRO A 430 14.51 23.97 29.72
CA PRO A 430 14.27 24.87 28.60
C PRO A 430 15.52 25.69 28.30
N PRO A 431 15.90 25.83 27.03
CA PRO A 431 16.97 26.74 26.66
C PRO A 431 16.60 28.17 27.05
N SER A 432 17.56 28.90 27.62
CA SER A 432 17.43 30.30 27.97
C SER A 432 18.58 31.08 27.31
N PRO A 433 18.29 32.01 26.38
CA PRO A 433 16.98 32.32 25.82
C PRO A 433 16.40 31.16 24.97
N SER A 434 15.06 31.10 24.87
CA SER A 434 14.39 30.16 23.97
C SER A 434 14.74 30.52 22.53
N THR A 435 15.25 29.56 21.76
CA THR A 435 15.56 29.75 20.33
C THR A 435 14.47 29.06 19.52
N LEU A 436 13.65 29.84 18.83
CA LEU A 436 12.55 29.35 17.98
C LEU A 436 12.94 29.37 16.49
N ILE A 437 13.76 30.34 16.12
CA ILE A 437 14.30 30.52 14.76
C ILE A 437 15.78 30.90 14.78
N GLU A 438 16.48 30.56 13.69
CA GLU A 438 17.87 30.90 13.43
C GLU A 438 18.02 31.40 11.99
N ALA A 439 18.94 32.33 11.74
CA ALA A 439 19.25 32.78 10.39
C ALA A 439 20.62 32.28 9.93
N PHE A 440 20.71 31.93 8.64
CA PHE A 440 21.93 31.45 8.01
C PHE A 440 22.15 32.12 6.67
N ARG A 441 23.42 32.39 6.32
CA ARG A 441 23.79 32.95 5.02
C ARG A 441 24.95 32.17 4.40
N LEU A 442 25.13 32.33 3.09
CA LEU A 442 26.27 31.75 2.38
C LEU A 442 27.57 32.50 2.72
N LYS A 443 28.66 31.77 2.95
CA LYS A 443 29.99 32.34 3.13
C LYS A 443 30.54 32.89 1.81
N PRO A 444 31.09 34.11 1.78
CA PRO A 444 31.81 34.60 0.61
C PRO A 444 33.07 33.74 0.33
N ALA A 445 33.33 33.43 -0.94
CA ALA A 445 34.60 32.87 -1.43
C ALA A 445 35.05 31.52 -0.80
N SER A 446 34.26 30.47 -0.98
CA SER A 446 34.66 29.10 -0.61
C SER A 446 34.46 28.12 -1.77
N GLU A 447 35.28 27.07 -1.85
CA GLU A 447 34.99 25.94 -2.75
C GLU A 447 33.72 25.23 -2.26
N GLY A 448 32.69 25.17 -3.11
CA GLY A 448 31.36 24.67 -2.75
C GLY A 448 30.51 25.66 -1.95
N LEU A 449 29.29 25.25 -1.59
CA LEU A 449 28.39 26.08 -0.80
C LEU A 449 28.63 25.85 0.70
N ASN A 450 29.11 26.89 1.38
CA ASN A 450 29.32 26.89 2.82
C ASN A 450 28.42 27.91 3.49
N TRP A 451 27.93 27.56 4.68
CA TRP A 451 26.96 28.36 5.42
C TRP A 451 27.57 28.88 6.73
N GLU A 452 27.11 30.04 7.16
CA GLU A 452 27.38 30.57 8.50
C GLU A 452 26.10 31.07 9.16
N PRO A 453 25.96 30.86 10.49
CA PRO A 453 24.90 31.48 11.25
C PRO A 453 25.08 33.00 11.22
N THR A 454 23.99 33.74 11.10
CA THR A 454 23.98 35.19 11.15
C THR A 454 23.12 35.66 12.32
N SER A 455 23.65 36.62 13.08
CA SER A 455 22.97 37.24 14.21
C SER A 455 22.09 38.38 13.71
N GLU A 456 21.06 38.06 12.94
CA GLU A 456 20.11 39.06 12.47
C GLU A 456 19.26 39.56 13.63
N ALA A 457 19.22 40.89 13.81
CA ALA A 457 18.43 41.55 14.85
C ALA A 457 16.96 41.10 14.84
N ILE A 458 16.42 40.83 13.65
CA ILE A 458 15.08 40.31 13.43
C ILE A 458 14.87 38.97 14.15
N THR A 459 15.77 38.00 13.93
CA THR A 459 15.66 36.68 14.57
C THR A 459 15.85 36.74 16.08
N ALA A 460 16.74 37.60 16.57
CA ALA A 460 16.93 37.83 18.00
C ALA A 460 15.66 38.43 18.64
N GLN A 461 15.04 39.41 17.98
CA GLN A 461 13.80 40.03 18.46
C GLN A 461 12.66 39.02 18.48
N MET A 462 12.42 38.26 17.40
CA MET A 462 11.35 37.26 17.35
C MET A 462 11.53 36.17 18.43
N ASN A 463 12.76 35.71 18.66
CA ASN A 463 13.06 34.77 19.74
C ASN A 463 12.80 35.36 21.13
N SER A 464 13.00 36.68 21.30
CA SER A 464 12.74 37.37 22.56
C SER A 464 11.25 37.56 22.87
N GLU A 465 10.43 37.82 21.84
CA GLU A 465 8.96 37.91 21.96
C GLU A 465 8.36 36.54 22.30
N GLY A 466 8.95 35.47 21.77
CA GLY A 466 8.57 34.09 22.08
C GLY A 466 7.19 33.70 21.55
N THR A 467 6.67 32.59 22.08
CA THR A 467 5.33 32.08 21.79
C THR A 467 4.65 31.61 23.09
N SER A 468 3.44 31.05 22.99
CA SER A 468 2.70 30.55 24.15
C SER A 468 3.50 29.50 24.93
N GLU A 469 3.43 29.58 26.27
CA GLU A 469 4.17 28.70 27.16
C GLU A 469 3.60 27.27 27.21
N ILE A 470 4.50 26.31 27.42
CA ILE A 470 4.21 24.90 27.65
C ILE A 470 4.83 24.53 29.00
N PRO A 471 4.05 24.02 29.97
CA PRO A 471 4.59 23.57 31.25
C PRO A 471 5.68 22.50 31.06
N ALA A 472 6.80 22.59 31.80
CA ALA A 472 7.85 21.57 31.71
C ALA A 472 7.48 20.25 32.42
N ASP A 473 6.51 20.29 33.32
CA ASP A 473 6.04 19.20 34.17
C ASP A 473 4.84 18.42 33.60
N LEU A 474 4.58 18.53 32.29
CA LEU A 474 3.53 17.76 31.62
C LEU A 474 3.64 16.25 31.89
N GLU A 475 2.47 15.62 32.09
CA GLU A 475 2.35 14.17 32.21
C GLU A 475 2.80 13.47 30.92
N ASP A 476 3.28 12.22 31.02
CA ASP A 476 3.78 11.45 29.87
C ASP A 476 2.76 11.33 28.74
N LYS A 477 1.46 11.26 29.08
CA LYS A 477 0.38 11.23 28.10
C LYS A 477 0.31 12.53 27.29
N GLN A 478 0.41 13.68 27.95
CA GLN A 478 0.38 14.99 27.30
C GLN A 478 1.63 15.22 26.46
N LYS A 479 2.81 14.79 26.95
CA LYS A 479 4.06 14.81 26.16
C LYS A 479 3.97 13.96 24.90
N LYS A 480 3.33 12.78 24.99
CA LYS A 480 3.09 11.92 23.84
C LYS A 480 2.14 12.58 22.82
N GLU A 481 1.02 13.14 23.26
CA GLU A 481 0.09 13.86 22.37
C GLU A 481 0.79 15.03 21.66
N PHE A 482 1.69 15.73 22.36
CA PHE A 482 2.52 16.80 21.79
C PHE A 482 3.62 16.31 20.82
N ASN A 483 4.13 15.09 21.01
CA ASN A 483 5.04 14.43 20.06
C ASN A 483 4.30 14.00 18.79
N ASP A 484 3.15 13.35 18.96
CA ASP A 484 2.32 12.86 17.86
C ASP A 484 1.75 14.01 17.02
N SER A 485 1.60 15.23 17.55
CA SER A 485 1.19 16.39 16.76
C SER A 485 2.27 16.90 15.79
N LEU A 486 3.57 16.83 16.15
CA LEU A 486 4.67 17.38 15.34
C LEU A 486 5.38 16.36 14.45
N TYR A 487 5.66 15.17 14.99
CA TYR A 487 6.45 14.11 14.33
C TYR A 487 5.57 12.90 13.97
N SER A 488 4.39 13.17 13.39
CA SER A 488 3.47 12.13 12.94
C SER A 488 3.78 11.56 11.56
N LEU A 489 4.67 12.16 10.77
CA LEU A 489 4.98 11.70 9.42
C LEU A 489 5.54 10.28 9.43
N GLY A 490 6.37 9.92 10.43
CA GLY A 490 6.85 8.55 10.62
C GLY A 490 5.73 7.51 10.78
N ASN A 491 4.57 7.90 11.33
CA ASN A 491 3.41 7.01 11.46
C ASN A 491 2.75 6.68 10.11
N LEU A 492 3.10 7.42 9.05
CA LEU A 492 2.69 7.12 7.68
C LEU A 492 3.48 5.97 7.08
N ARG A 493 4.64 5.62 7.67
CA ARG A 493 5.32 4.35 7.38
C ARG A 493 4.34 3.25 7.72
N LYS A 494 4.05 2.41 6.73
CA LYS A 494 3.39 1.14 6.99
C LYS A 494 4.31 0.37 7.93
N LYS A 495 3.80 -0.07 9.08
CA LYS A 495 4.59 -0.83 10.05
C LYS A 495 5.21 -2.04 9.34
N ASN A 496 6.51 -1.94 9.10
CA ASN A 496 7.34 -3.07 8.75
C ASN A 496 7.42 -3.94 10.01
N PHE A 497 7.07 -5.22 9.93
CA PHE A 497 7.60 -6.18 10.90
C PHE A 497 9.12 -6.16 10.67
N ALA A 498 9.84 -5.62 11.66
CA ALA A 498 11.18 -5.06 11.53
C ALA A 498 12.24 -6.06 11.05
N ARG A 499 13.27 -5.49 10.41
CA ARG A 499 14.60 -6.07 10.15
C ARG A 499 15.08 -6.87 11.37
N GLY A 500 15.45 -8.14 11.15
CA GLY A 500 16.17 -8.93 12.15
C GLY A 500 17.52 -8.28 12.49
N PRO A 501 18.06 -8.51 13.70
CA PRO A 501 19.32 -7.89 14.12
C PRO A 501 20.47 -8.28 13.19
N LYS A 502 21.39 -7.33 12.99
CA LYS A 502 22.64 -7.48 12.23
C LYS A 502 23.25 -8.87 12.43
N LEU A 503 23.44 -9.59 11.33
CA LEU A 503 24.24 -10.81 11.25
C LEU A 503 25.65 -10.50 11.79
N LEU A 504 25.87 -10.81 13.07
CA LEU A 504 27.19 -11.17 13.54
C LEU A 504 27.63 -12.38 12.71
N ASN A 505 28.85 -12.33 12.17
CA ASN A 505 29.50 -13.45 11.52
C ASN A 505 29.43 -14.68 12.43
N VAL A 506 28.48 -15.57 12.15
CA VAL A 506 28.42 -16.91 12.71
C VAL A 506 28.65 -17.86 11.56
N THR A 507 29.89 -18.35 11.47
CA THR A 507 30.26 -19.55 10.73
C THR A 507 29.27 -20.66 11.13
N PRO A 508 28.60 -21.33 10.18
CA PRO A 508 27.63 -22.36 10.54
C PRO A 508 28.35 -23.52 11.24
N PRO A 509 27.78 -24.09 12.31
CA PRO A 509 28.35 -25.29 12.90
C PRO A 509 28.22 -26.42 11.88
N GLN A 510 29.36 -27.01 11.54
CA GLN A 510 29.43 -28.29 10.84
C GLN A 510 28.87 -29.37 11.77
N THR A 511 27.55 -29.59 11.73
CA THR A 511 26.96 -30.79 12.30
C THR A 511 26.75 -31.78 11.15
N ILE A 512 27.68 -32.73 11.07
CA ILE A 512 27.63 -33.88 10.18
C ILE A 512 26.40 -34.72 10.55
N PHE A 513 25.31 -34.60 9.80
CA PHE A 513 24.30 -35.66 9.74
C PHE A 513 24.80 -36.73 8.77
N SER A 514 25.27 -37.84 9.34
CA SER A 514 25.58 -39.07 8.61
C SER A 514 24.28 -39.64 8.02
N PHE A 515 23.96 -39.28 6.78
CA PHE A 515 23.02 -40.05 5.98
C PHE A 515 23.66 -41.40 5.66
N THR A 516 23.19 -42.44 6.34
CA THR A 516 23.48 -43.83 6.00
C THR A 516 23.09 -44.06 4.53
N LYS A 517 24.12 -44.32 3.71
CA LYS A 517 23.98 -44.78 2.32
C LYS A 517 23.07 -46.01 2.29
N LEU A 518 21.83 -45.86 1.81
CA LEU A 518 21.12 -46.97 1.19
C LEU A 518 21.59 -47.12 -0.26
N PRO A 519 21.74 -48.36 -0.77
CA PRO A 519 22.28 -48.59 -2.09
C PRO A 519 21.29 -48.17 -3.18
N LEU A 520 21.80 -47.40 -4.13
CA LEU A 520 21.14 -47.01 -5.36
C LEU A 520 20.81 -48.26 -6.20
N ILE A 521 19.57 -48.73 -6.14
CA ILE A 521 18.99 -49.62 -7.16
C ILE A 521 17.62 -49.06 -7.53
N PHE A 522 17.59 -48.08 -8.42
CA PHE A 522 16.43 -47.79 -9.28
C PHE A 522 16.93 -47.70 -10.71
N ARG A 523 17.12 -48.87 -11.34
CA ARG A 523 17.39 -48.97 -12.78
C ARG A 523 16.37 -49.90 -13.42
N MET A 524 15.13 -49.44 -13.46
CA MET A 524 14.17 -49.77 -14.49
C MET A 524 13.45 -48.47 -14.81
N GLN A 525 13.94 -47.72 -15.82
CA GLN A 525 13.09 -46.71 -16.47
C GLN A 525 11.94 -47.49 -17.07
N GLU A 526 10.77 -47.46 -16.43
CA GLU A 526 9.56 -47.96 -17.06
C GLU A 526 9.39 -47.22 -18.38
N LYS A 527 9.34 -47.99 -19.47
CA LYS A 527 9.28 -47.43 -20.81
C LYS A 527 7.83 -47.03 -21.11
N PHE A 528 7.48 -45.79 -20.78
CA PHE A 528 6.20 -45.20 -21.15
C PHE A 528 6.14 -44.94 -22.67
N GLU A 529 4.94 -44.96 -23.23
CA GLU A 529 4.74 -44.58 -24.63
C GLU A 529 5.16 -43.12 -24.89
N PRO A 530 5.74 -42.83 -26.07
CA PRO A 530 6.04 -41.46 -26.48
C PRO A 530 4.81 -40.57 -26.46
N LEU A 531 4.99 -39.32 -26.08
CA LEU A 531 3.90 -38.33 -26.02
C LEU A 531 3.46 -37.96 -27.45
N LYS A 532 2.15 -37.96 -27.70
CA LYS A 532 1.50 -37.63 -28.97
C LYS A 532 1.07 -36.17 -29.04
N ASN A 533 0.65 -35.61 -27.91
CA ASN A 533 0.31 -34.20 -27.73
C ASN A 533 1.16 -33.62 -26.60
N ASP A 534 2.10 -32.74 -26.94
CA ASP A 534 3.04 -32.12 -26.01
C ASP A 534 2.81 -30.61 -25.80
N LEU A 535 1.69 -30.08 -26.28
CA LEU A 535 1.39 -28.64 -26.29
C LEU A 535 1.51 -28.02 -24.89
N LEU A 536 0.98 -28.69 -23.87
CA LEU A 536 1.07 -28.22 -22.48
C LEU A 536 2.53 -28.05 -22.03
N LEU A 537 3.40 -29.03 -22.30
CA LEU A 537 4.78 -29.01 -21.83
C LEU A 537 5.59 -27.92 -22.54
N ARG A 538 5.36 -27.76 -23.84
CA ARG A 538 5.99 -26.69 -24.64
C ARG A 538 5.54 -25.31 -24.20
N ALA A 539 4.23 -25.10 -24.03
CA ALA A 539 3.69 -23.85 -23.52
C ALA A 539 4.21 -23.56 -22.11
N ALA A 540 4.28 -24.56 -21.23
CA ALA A 540 4.82 -24.40 -19.88
C ALA A 540 6.31 -23.97 -19.89
N ARG A 541 7.09 -24.38 -20.90
CA ARG A 541 8.48 -23.93 -21.11
C ARG A 541 8.61 -22.57 -21.80
N GLY A 542 7.49 -21.92 -22.13
CA GLY A 542 7.46 -20.62 -22.81
C GLY A 542 7.61 -20.69 -24.33
N GLU A 543 7.58 -21.90 -24.92
CA GLU A 543 7.69 -22.10 -26.36
C GLU A 543 6.43 -21.62 -27.09
N ARG A 544 6.58 -21.31 -28.39
CA ARG A 544 5.44 -21.07 -29.27
C ARG A 544 4.71 -22.36 -29.59
N VAL A 545 3.38 -22.30 -29.57
CA VAL A 545 2.47 -23.41 -29.84
C VAL A 545 1.42 -22.99 -30.89
N PRO A 546 0.89 -23.93 -31.69
CA PRO A 546 -0.11 -23.62 -32.72
C PRO A 546 -1.42 -23.06 -32.15
N ARG A 547 -1.78 -23.46 -30.93
CA ARG A 547 -2.93 -22.96 -30.14
C ARG A 547 -2.59 -23.08 -28.64
N PRO A 548 -3.25 -22.32 -27.74
CA PRO A 548 -3.05 -22.54 -26.31
C PRO A 548 -3.51 -23.96 -25.92
N PRO A 549 -2.72 -24.68 -25.11
CA PRO A 549 -3.18 -25.92 -24.49
C PRO A 549 -4.21 -25.63 -23.41
N ILE A 550 -5.15 -26.56 -23.22
CA ILE A 550 -6.32 -26.39 -22.35
C ILE A 550 -6.45 -27.57 -21.38
N TRP A 551 -6.70 -27.27 -20.12
CA TRP A 551 -7.18 -28.25 -19.13
C TRP A 551 -7.93 -27.52 -18.01
N VAL A 552 -8.66 -28.23 -17.14
CA VAL A 552 -9.37 -27.57 -16.03
C VAL A 552 -9.11 -28.20 -14.67
N MET A 553 -8.95 -27.34 -13.66
CA MET A 553 -8.89 -27.78 -12.27
C MET A 553 -10.16 -28.57 -11.89
N ARG A 554 -9.97 -29.71 -11.21
CA ARG A 554 -11.04 -30.67 -10.86
C ARG A 554 -11.79 -31.25 -12.08
N GLN A 555 -11.14 -31.33 -13.26
CA GLN A 555 -11.72 -32.00 -14.44
C GLN A 555 -12.26 -33.40 -14.14
N ALA A 556 -11.60 -34.16 -13.26
CA ALA A 556 -12.12 -35.38 -12.66
C ALA A 556 -12.91 -35.01 -11.39
N GLY A 557 -14.24 -35.00 -11.45
CA GLY A 557 -15.05 -34.57 -10.33
C GLY A 557 -16.54 -34.81 -10.48
N ARG A 558 -17.28 -34.46 -9.41
CA ARG A 558 -18.72 -34.73 -9.20
C ARG A 558 -19.68 -34.16 -10.25
N TYR A 559 -19.21 -33.32 -11.16
CA TYR A 559 -20.05 -32.81 -12.26
C TYR A 559 -20.20 -33.85 -13.38
N LEU A 560 -19.33 -34.88 -13.42
CA LEU A 560 -19.38 -35.99 -14.36
C LEU A 560 -20.25 -37.13 -13.82
N PRO A 561 -21.22 -37.64 -14.60
CA PRO A 561 -21.97 -38.84 -14.22
C PRO A 561 -21.07 -40.07 -13.98
N GLU A 562 -20.11 -40.32 -14.86
CA GLU A 562 -19.18 -41.45 -14.78
C GLU A 562 -18.25 -41.39 -13.54
N TYR A 563 -18.02 -40.19 -12.98
CA TYR A 563 -17.30 -40.06 -11.71
C TYR A 563 -18.05 -40.77 -10.59
N HIS A 564 -19.37 -40.61 -10.53
CA HIS A 564 -20.21 -41.24 -9.52
C HIS A 564 -20.26 -42.76 -9.70
N GLU A 565 -20.29 -43.24 -10.94
CA GLU A 565 -20.26 -44.67 -11.27
C GLU A 565 -18.93 -45.31 -10.80
N ALA A 566 -17.79 -44.71 -11.14
CA ALA A 566 -16.48 -45.25 -10.76
C ALA A 566 -16.20 -45.14 -9.26
N LYS A 567 -16.61 -44.03 -8.62
CA LYS A 567 -16.50 -43.85 -7.17
C LYS A 567 -17.33 -44.89 -6.43
N GLY A 568 -18.58 -45.10 -6.86
CA GLY A 568 -19.54 -45.95 -6.15
C GLY A 568 -19.70 -45.53 -4.68
N ASN A 569 -19.74 -46.52 -3.79
CA ASN A 569 -19.92 -46.33 -2.34
C ASN A 569 -18.62 -46.08 -1.58
N ARG A 570 -17.47 -46.03 -2.27
CA ARG A 570 -16.17 -45.81 -1.62
C ARG A 570 -16.07 -44.42 -1.02
N ASP A 571 -15.32 -44.31 0.07
CA ASP A 571 -14.95 -42.99 0.57
C ASP A 571 -13.90 -42.33 -0.35
N PHE A 572 -13.70 -41.02 -0.17
CA PHE A 572 -12.81 -40.26 -1.04
C PHE A 572 -11.33 -40.69 -0.93
N PHE A 573 -10.83 -40.94 0.29
CA PHE A 573 -9.45 -41.37 0.48
C PHE A 573 -9.23 -42.82 0.07
N GLU A 574 -10.24 -43.68 0.17
CA GLU A 574 -10.24 -45.02 -0.42
C GLU A 574 -10.05 -44.95 -1.94
N CYS A 575 -10.73 -44.03 -2.62
CA CYS A 575 -10.53 -43.79 -4.04
C CYS A 575 -9.10 -43.33 -4.35
N CYS A 576 -8.54 -42.39 -3.56
CA CYS A 576 -7.16 -41.93 -3.72
C CYS A 576 -6.13 -43.05 -3.47
N ARG A 577 -6.39 -43.95 -2.50
CA ARG A 577 -5.49 -45.05 -2.12
C ARG A 577 -5.59 -46.28 -3.03
N THR A 578 -6.55 -46.29 -3.96
CA THR A 578 -6.74 -47.39 -4.92
C THR A 578 -6.24 -46.97 -6.30
N PRO A 579 -5.03 -47.37 -6.73
CA PRO A 579 -4.42 -46.91 -7.99
C PRO A 579 -5.33 -47.07 -9.21
N GLU A 580 -6.05 -48.18 -9.31
CA GLU A 580 -6.95 -48.47 -10.42
C GLU A 580 -8.13 -47.49 -10.49
N ILE A 581 -8.69 -47.14 -9.33
CA ILE A 581 -9.83 -46.20 -9.24
C ILE A 581 -9.33 -44.78 -9.49
N ALA A 582 -8.26 -44.34 -8.81
CA ALA A 582 -7.64 -43.03 -9.05
C ALA A 582 -7.29 -42.85 -10.54
N SER A 583 -6.68 -43.86 -11.15
CA SER A 583 -6.35 -43.86 -12.58
C SER A 583 -7.58 -43.77 -13.47
N THR A 584 -8.63 -44.53 -13.16
CA THR A 584 -9.90 -44.50 -13.89
C THR A 584 -10.52 -43.11 -13.83
N LEU A 585 -10.63 -42.51 -12.64
CA LEU A 585 -11.17 -41.17 -12.44
C LEU A 585 -10.35 -40.10 -13.17
N THR A 586 -9.01 -40.20 -13.17
CA THR A 586 -8.14 -39.27 -13.92
C THR A 586 -8.39 -39.30 -15.43
N ILE A 587 -8.69 -40.47 -16.00
CA ILE A 587 -8.80 -40.64 -17.45
C ILE A 587 -10.19 -40.26 -17.98
N GLN A 588 -11.24 -40.34 -17.15
CA GLN A 588 -12.62 -40.01 -17.56
C GLN A 588 -12.76 -38.68 -18.33
N PRO A 589 -12.18 -37.55 -17.89
CA PRO A 589 -12.31 -36.28 -18.60
C PRO A 589 -11.50 -36.28 -19.91
N VAL A 590 -10.39 -37.01 -19.96
CA VAL A 590 -9.60 -37.17 -21.20
C VAL A 590 -10.39 -37.95 -22.24
N ASP A 591 -11.11 -38.98 -21.82
CA ASP A 591 -11.97 -39.77 -22.72
C ASP A 591 -13.22 -38.99 -23.14
N ARG A 592 -13.87 -38.27 -22.22
CA ARG A 592 -15.08 -37.48 -22.52
C ARG A 592 -14.80 -36.30 -23.45
N TYR A 593 -13.68 -35.61 -23.24
CA TYR A 593 -13.30 -34.41 -24.00
C TYR A 593 -12.11 -34.70 -24.93
N ASP A 594 -12.07 -35.91 -25.51
CA ASP A 594 -11.00 -36.34 -26.41
C ASP A 594 -10.82 -35.32 -27.56
N GLY A 595 -9.57 -34.92 -27.80
CA GLY A 595 -9.21 -33.88 -28.76
C GLY A 595 -9.48 -32.42 -28.32
N LEU A 596 -10.16 -32.20 -27.19
CA LEU A 596 -10.46 -30.86 -26.65
C LEU A 596 -9.60 -30.49 -25.42
N ILE A 597 -9.07 -31.48 -24.72
CA ILE A 597 -8.23 -31.30 -23.52
C ILE A 597 -6.80 -31.76 -23.78
N ASP A 598 -5.82 -31.03 -23.24
CA ASP A 598 -4.38 -31.23 -23.50
C ASP A 598 -3.61 -31.74 -22.30
N ALA A 599 -4.28 -32.06 -21.20
CA ALA A 599 -3.64 -32.60 -20.00
C ALA A 599 -4.57 -33.50 -19.18
N ALA A 600 -3.96 -34.47 -18.51
CA ALA A 600 -4.56 -35.18 -17.39
C ALA A 600 -3.93 -34.65 -16.08
N ILE A 601 -4.69 -34.62 -15.00
CA ILE A 601 -4.15 -34.39 -13.64
C ILE A 601 -4.49 -35.59 -12.78
N ILE A 602 -3.51 -36.11 -12.04
CA ILE A 602 -3.71 -37.29 -11.20
C ILE A 602 -4.82 -37.04 -10.17
N PHE A 603 -5.69 -38.04 -9.95
CA PHE A 603 -6.71 -37.98 -8.92
C PHE A 603 -6.05 -38.36 -7.59
N SER A 604 -5.88 -37.36 -6.73
CA SER A 604 -5.31 -37.48 -5.38
C SER A 604 -5.84 -36.31 -4.54
N ASP A 605 -5.26 -36.08 -3.37
CA ASP A 605 -5.60 -34.96 -2.49
C ASP A 605 -4.35 -34.27 -1.94
N ILE A 606 -4.46 -32.98 -1.61
CA ILE A 606 -3.34 -32.24 -1.01
C ILE A 606 -3.03 -32.70 0.43
N LEU A 607 -4.02 -33.25 1.14
CA LEU A 607 -3.92 -33.61 2.57
C LEU A 607 -3.22 -34.96 2.81
N VAL A 608 -2.76 -35.64 1.76
CA VAL A 608 -1.94 -36.85 1.89
C VAL A 608 -0.59 -36.58 2.58
N ILE A 609 -0.05 -35.36 2.44
CA ILE A 609 1.19 -34.96 3.13
C ILE A 609 0.99 -34.88 4.66
N PRO A 610 -0.01 -34.14 5.18
CA PRO A 610 -0.37 -34.20 6.60
C PRO A 610 -0.64 -35.63 7.13
N GLN A 611 -1.26 -36.50 6.31
CA GLN A 611 -1.43 -37.92 6.67
C GLN A 611 -0.08 -38.64 6.84
N ALA A 612 0.83 -38.48 5.87
CA ALA A 612 2.18 -39.05 5.95
C ALA A 612 2.97 -38.49 7.16
N MET A 613 2.74 -37.23 7.53
CA MET A 613 3.28 -36.59 8.74
C MET A 613 2.66 -37.11 10.05
N GLY A 614 1.71 -38.05 9.98
CA GLY A 614 1.14 -38.74 11.15
C GLY A 614 -0.15 -38.13 11.67
N MET A 615 -0.77 -37.18 10.96
CA MET A 615 -2.08 -36.64 11.32
C MET A 615 -3.21 -37.48 10.71
N GLN A 616 -4.29 -37.69 11.47
CA GLN A 616 -5.49 -38.33 10.95
C GLN A 616 -6.34 -37.31 10.17
N VAL A 617 -6.84 -37.72 9.01
CA VAL A 617 -7.74 -36.91 8.18
C VAL A 617 -8.89 -37.77 7.71
N GLU A 618 -10.10 -37.26 7.94
CA GLU A 618 -11.36 -37.89 7.58
C GLU A 618 -12.08 -37.05 6.54
N MET A 619 -12.82 -37.68 5.64
CA MET A 619 -13.71 -36.98 4.72
C MET A 619 -15.14 -37.10 5.24
N VAL A 620 -15.63 -36.04 5.89
CA VAL A 620 -16.97 -36.03 6.46
C VAL A 620 -17.98 -35.60 5.40
N ASP A 621 -19.02 -36.41 5.19
CA ASP A 621 -20.02 -36.13 4.17
C ASP A 621 -20.62 -34.73 4.34
N LYS A 622 -20.71 -33.99 3.24
CA LYS A 622 -21.19 -32.59 3.16
C LYS A 622 -20.41 -31.54 3.96
N LYS A 623 -19.42 -31.92 4.78
CA LYS A 623 -18.55 -30.99 5.53
C LYS A 623 -17.15 -30.86 4.95
N GLY A 624 -16.67 -31.89 4.24
CA GLY A 624 -15.34 -31.91 3.64
C GLY A 624 -14.28 -32.50 4.57
N PRO A 625 -12.99 -32.18 4.36
CA PRO A 625 -11.90 -32.76 5.14
C PRO A 625 -11.92 -32.27 6.58
N HIS A 626 -11.67 -33.19 7.51
CA HIS A 626 -11.66 -32.94 8.94
C HIS A 626 -10.45 -33.62 9.60
N PHE A 627 -9.75 -32.90 10.47
CA PHE A 627 -8.72 -33.46 11.35
C PHE A 627 -9.32 -33.57 12.75
N PRO A 628 -9.52 -34.78 13.29
CA PRO A 628 -10.05 -34.96 14.64
C PRO A 628 -9.16 -34.34 15.72
N ALA A 629 -7.85 -34.31 15.48
CA ALA A 629 -6.85 -33.69 16.33
C ALA A 629 -6.03 -32.69 15.48
N PRO A 630 -6.39 -31.39 15.47
CA PRO A 630 -5.60 -30.35 14.82
C PRO A 630 -4.49 -29.83 15.75
N LEU A 631 -3.48 -29.20 15.16
CA LEU A 631 -2.37 -28.57 15.89
C LEU A 631 -2.81 -27.27 16.57
N LYS A 632 -2.81 -27.25 17.91
CA LYS A 632 -3.33 -26.10 18.69
C LYS A 632 -2.27 -25.05 19.01
N SER A 633 -1.09 -25.50 19.45
CA SER A 633 0.04 -24.64 19.83
C SER A 633 1.34 -25.46 19.79
N PRO A 634 2.51 -24.81 19.82
CA PRO A 634 3.79 -25.50 19.95
C PRO A 634 3.92 -26.36 21.22
N ASP A 635 3.27 -25.97 22.31
CA ASP A 635 3.27 -26.71 23.58
C ASP A 635 2.33 -27.94 23.56
N ASP A 636 1.58 -28.15 22.47
CA ASP A 636 0.72 -29.31 22.32
C ASP A 636 1.53 -30.53 21.86
N GLY A 637 1.36 -31.67 22.53
CA GLY A 637 2.12 -32.89 22.24
C GLY A 637 1.94 -33.43 20.83
N GLN A 638 0.88 -33.04 20.10
CA GLN A 638 0.74 -33.41 18.69
C GLN A 638 1.74 -32.66 17.79
N TYR A 639 2.04 -31.39 18.08
CA TYR A 639 3.04 -30.64 17.32
C TYR A 639 4.41 -31.28 17.45
N GLU A 640 4.82 -31.64 18.67
CA GLU A 640 6.08 -32.33 18.92
C GLU A 640 6.15 -33.65 18.12
N LYS A 641 5.10 -34.48 18.16
CA LYS A 641 5.03 -35.73 17.37
C LYS A 641 5.17 -35.49 15.87
N VAL A 642 4.47 -34.49 15.34
CA VAL A 642 4.56 -34.14 13.91
C VAL A 642 5.97 -33.66 13.55
N MET A 643 6.61 -32.86 14.41
CA MET A 643 7.95 -32.35 14.16
C MET A 643 9.04 -33.42 14.32
N GLN A 644 8.87 -34.38 15.22
CA GLN A 644 9.82 -35.49 15.43
C GLN A 644 9.63 -36.67 14.47
N LYS A 645 8.46 -36.82 13.85
CA LYS A 645 8.24 -37.93 12.89
C LYS A 645 9.19 -37.83 11.70
N GLU A 646 10.04 -38.84 11.53
CA GLU A 646 10.74 -39.09 10.28
C GLU A 646 9.76 -39.67 9.27
N VAL A 647 9.55 -38.97 8.15
CA VAL A 647 8.55 -39.36 7.15
C VAL A 647 9.27 -40.06 5.99
N ASN A 648 9.06 -41.38 5.86
CA ASN A 648 9.44 -42.08 4.64
C ASN A 648 8.37 -41.81 3.56
N VAL A 649 8.56 -40.71 2.82
CA VAL A 649 7.61 -40.21 1.80
C VAL A 649 7.33 -41.25 0.71
N LYS A 650 8.29 -42.15 0.43
CA LYS A 650 8.10 -43.21 -0.54
C LYS A 650 7.11 -44.26 -0.05
N GLU A 651 7.32 -44.78 1.16
CA GLU A 651 6.49 -45.85 1.72
C GLU A 651 5.08 -45.37 2.07
N GLU A 652 4.98 -44.19 2.71
CA GLU A 652 3.70 -43.64 3.20
C GLU A 652 2.75 -43.26 2.04
N LEU A 653 3.29 -42.91 0.87
CA LEU A 653 2.53 -42.40 -0.28
C LEU A 653 2.67 -43.26 -1.54
N ASP A 654 3.11 -44.51 -1.41
CA ASP A 654 3.35 -45.43 -2.53
C ASP A 654 2.14 -45.62 -3.45
N TYR A 655 0.93 -45.58 -2.88
CA TYR A 655 -0.31 -45.67 -3.65
C TYR A 655 -0.48 -44.53 -4.67
N VAL A 656 0.03 -43.32 -4.39
CA VAL A 656 -0.01 -42.19 -5.32
C VAL A 656 0.89 -42.48 -6.52
N TYR A 657 2.10 -42.96 -6.27
CA TYR A 657 3.09 -43.27 -7.29
C TYR A 657 2.59 -44.40 -8.21
N LYS A 658 2.02 -45.46 -7.64
CA LYS A 658 1.36 -46.53 -8.40
C LYS A 658 0.22 -46.00 -9.27
N ALA A 659 -0.60 -45.07 -8.75
CA ALA A 659 -1.68 -44.45 -9.51
C ALA A 659 -1.14 -43.63 -10.69
N ILE A 660 -0.06 -42.87 -10.51
CA ILE A 660 0.61 -42.10 -11.57
C ILE A 660 1.15 -43.05 -12.65
N THR A 661 1.92 -44.07 -12.27
CA THR A 661 2.49 -45.04 -13.20
C THR A 661 1.40 -45.72 -14.04
N LEU A 662 0.35 -46.23 -13.38
CA LEU A 662 -0.76 -46.89 -14.05
C LEU A 662 -1.50 -45.94 -15.02
N THR A 663 -1.73 -44.70 -14.57
CA THR A 663 -2.38 -43.67 -15.39
C THR A 663 -1.53 -43.32 -16.60
N ARG A 664 -0.21 -43.20 -16.43
CA ARG A 664 0.71 -42.88 -17.52
C ARG A 664 0.68 -43.95 -18.62
N HIS A 665 0.68 -45.23 -18.25
CA HIS A 665 0.50 -46.35 -19.19
C HIS A 665 -0.88 -46.30 -19.88
N LYS A 666 -1.96 -46.11 -19.12
CA LYS A 666 -3.32 -46.09 -19.70
C LYS A 666 -3.57 -44.89 -20.61
N LEU A 667 -2.91 -43.76 -20.37
CA LEU A 667 -2.97 -42.59 -21.26
C LEU A 667 -2.32 -42.87 -22.62
N LYS A 668 -1.39 -43.83 -22.73
CA LYS A 668 -0.71 -44.24 -23.99
C LYS A 668 -0.14 -43.04 -24.75
N GLY A 669 0.43 -42.10 -24.02
CA GLY A 669 1.00 -40.86 -24.55
C GLY A 669 -0.02 -39.87 -25.13
N ARG A 670 -1.33 -40.03 -24.95
CA ARG A 670 -2.34 -39.11 -25.54
C ARG A 670 -2.15 -37.67 -25.10
N VAL A 671 -1.97 -37.43 -23.80
CA VAL A 671 -1.75 -36.12 -23.19
C VAL A 671 -0.78 -36.25 -22.01
N PRO A 672 -0.06 -35.20 -21.61
CA PRO A 672 0.81 -35.22 -20.44
C PRO A 672 0.02 -35.40 -19.15
N LEU A 673 0.66 -36.04 -18.15
CA LEU A 673 0.11 -36.22 -16.80
C LEU A 673 0.73 -35.22 -15.82
N ILE A 674 -0.13 -34.45 -15.16
CA ILE A 674 0.20 -33.47 -14.12
C ILE A 674 0.18 -34.15 -12.75
N GLY A 675 1.30 -34.09 -12.04
CA GLY A 675 1.40 -34.37 -10.61
C GLY A 675 1.16 -33.11 -9.78
N PHE A 676 0.87 -33.23 -8.48
CA PHE A 676 0.65 -32.05 -7.64
C PHE A 676 0.84 -32.26 -6.15
N CYS A 677 0.93 -31.15 -5.41
CA CYS A 677 0.84 -31.10 -3.95
C CYS A 677 0.18 -29.80 -3.46
N GLY A 678 -0.16 -29.74 -2.17
CA GLY A 678 -0.51 -28.48 -1.51
C GLY A 678 0.73 -27.66 -1.19
N ALA A 679 0.60 -26.34 -1.19
CA ALA A 679 1.67 -25.46 -0.71
C ALA A 679 1.81 -25.55 0.82
N PRO A 680 3.01 -25.31 1.38
CA PRO A 680 3.25 -25.38 2.81
C PRO A 680 2.28 -24.54 3.67
N TRP A 681 2.01 -23.30 3.28
CA TRP A 681 1.02 -22.44 3.96
C TRP A 681 -0.36 -23.06 3.98
N THR A 682 -0.85 -23.46 2.80
CA THR A 682 -2.17 -24.09 2.66
C THR A 682 -2.28 -25.36 3.52
N LEU A 683 -1.24 -26.19 3.57
CA LEU A 683 -1.23 -27.40 4.40
C LEU A 683 -1.21 -27.07 5.90
N LEU A 684 -0.42 -26.08 6.33
CA LEU A 684 -0.43 -25.59 7.71
C LEU A 684 -1.84 -25.15 8.11
N CYS A 685 -2.55 -24.38 7.27
CA CYS A 685 -3.92 -23.96 7.57
C CYS A 685 -4.83 -25.14 7.89
N TYR A 686 -4.80 -26.20 7.07
CA TYR A 686 -5.61 -27.40 7.35
C TYR A 686 -5.18 -28.10 8.64
N MET A 687 -3.87 -28.22 8.89
CA MET A 687 -3.34 -28.90 10.07
C MET A 687 -3.73 -28.19 11.38
N VAL A 688 -3.81 -26.85 11.40
CA VAL A 688 -4.11 -26.07 12.61
C VAL A 688 -5.61 -25.74 12.77
N GLU A 689 -6.35 -25.54 11.68
CA GLU A 689 -7.80 -25.28 11.73
C GLU A 689 -8.60 -26.58 11.89
N GLY A 690 -8.04 -27.70 11.44
CA GLY A 690 -8.68 -29.01 11.43
C GLY A 690 -9.72 -29.22 10.34
N GLY A 691 -9.69 -28.39 9.30
CA GLY A 691 -10.61 -28.45 8.16
C GLY A 691 -10.66 -27.12 7.40
N GLY A 692 -11.63 -27.00 6.48
CA GLY A 692 -11.88 -25.73 5.80
C GLY A 692 -12.51 -24.69 6.75
N THR A 693 -12.13 -23.43 6.62
CA THR A 693 -12.64 -22.32 7.43
C THR A 693 -12.81 -21.05 6.61
N LYS A 694 -13.57 -20.08 7.14
CA LYS A 694 -13.71 -18.72 6.58
C LYS A 694 -12.97 -17.66 7.38
N LEU A 695 -12.54 -17.97 8.61
CA LEU A 695 -12.00 -16.98 9.54
C LEU A 695 -10.48 -17.09 9.72
N PHE A 696 -9.90 -18.27 9.51
CA PHE A 696 -8.47 -18.55 9.64
C PHE A 696 -7.87 -18.12 10.99
N VAL A 697 -8.65 -18.24 12.08
CA VAL A 697 -8.26 -17.74 13.40
C VAL A 697 -7.03 -18.47 13.94
N GLN A 698 -6.99 -19.80 13.80
CA GLN A 698 -5.88 -20.61 14.30
C GLN A 698 -4.64 -20.40 13.44
N SER A 699 -4.80 -20.40 12.12
CA SER A 699 -3.72 -20.14 11.16
C SER A 699 -3.05 -18.78 11.43
N LYS A 700 -3.86 -17.73 11.66
CA LYS A 700 -3.36 -16.40 12.00
C LYS A 700 -2.73 -16.38 13.40
N THR A 701 -3.30 -17.10 14.36
CA THR A 701 -2.70 -17.23 15.70
C THR A 701 -1.32 -17.88 15.61
N TRP A 702 -1.15 -18.93 14.83
CA TRP A 702 0.15 -19.58 14.62
C TRP A 702 1.19 -18.60 14.08
N ILE A 703 0.93 -17.93 12.96
CA ILE A 703 1.94 -17.06 12.34
C ILE A 703 2.23 -15.77 13.14
N TYR A 704 1.27 -15.27 13.93
CA TYR A 704 1.46 -14.03 14.70
C TYR A 704 1.90 -14.26 16.14
N LYS A 705 1.50 -15.37 16.77
CA LYS A 705 1.85 -15.70 18.17
C LYS A 705 3.07 -16.65 18.24
N TYR A 706 3.21 -17.55 17.27
CA TYR A 706 4.26 -18.58 17.22
C TYR A 706 5.02 -18.55 15.88
N PRO A 707 5.62 -17.40 15.49
CA PRO A 707 6.18 -17.23 14.16
C PRO A 707 7.35 -18.19 13.87
N LYS A 708 8.19 -18.49 14.86
CA LYS A 708 9.36 -19.36 14.69
C LYS A 708 8.95 -20.81 14.45
N GLU A 709 8.00 -21.30 15.23
CA GLU A 709 7.47 -22.65 15.17
C GLU A 709 6.64 -22.84 13.89
N SER A 710 5.90 -21.82 13.49
CA SER A 710 5.22 -21.78 12.19
C SER A 710 6.23 -21.92 11.04
N GLN A 711 7.33 -21.17 11.08
CA GLN A 711 8.38 -21.25 10.05
C GLN A 711 9.04 -22.63 10.02
N ALA A 712 9.32 -23.23 11.18
CA ALA A 712 9.87 -24.59 11.27
C ALA A 712 8.93 -25.65 10.66
N LEU A 713 7.63 -25.56 10.96
CA LEU A 713 6.62 -26.46 10.38
C LEU A 713 6.50 -26.27 8.86
N LEU A 714 6.44 -25.03 8.39
CA LEU A 714 6.38 -24.71 6.95
C LEU A 714 7.61 -25.24 6.21
N GLN A 715 8.80 -25.12 6.80
CA GLN A 715 10.04 -25.65 6.25
C GLN A 715 9.99 -27.18 6.12
N LYS A 716 9.57 -27.88 7.19
CA LYS A 716 9.42 -29.34 7.17
C LYS A 716 8.43 -29.80 6.09
N ILE A 717 7.30 -29.09 5.94
CA ILE A 717 6.32 -29.39 4.89
C ILE A 717 6.95 -29.18 3.50
N ALA A 718 7.71 -28.09 3.29
CA ALA A 718 8.36 -27.80 2.02
C ALA A 718 9.38 -28.88 1.61
N GLU A 719 10.14 -29.42 2.55
CA GLU A 719 11.06 -30.54 2.34
C GLU A 719 10.33 -31.81 1.90
N ILE A 720 9.21 -32.14 2.57
CA ILE A 720 8.37 -33.28 2.18
C ILE A 720 7.74 -33.07 0.81
N CYS A 721 7.31 -31.84 0.48
CA CYS A 721 6.80 -31.50 -0.85
C CYS A 721 7.85 -31.76 -1.95
N VAL A 722 9.13 -31.41 -1.72
CA VAL A 722 10.20 -31.67 -2.69
C VAL A 722 10.36 -33.16 -2.97
N GLU A 723 10.47 -34.00 -1.94
CA GLU A 723 10.61 -35.45 -2.12
C GLU A 723 9.37 -36.07 -2.75
N TYR A 724 8.18 -35.66 -2.30
CA TYR A 724 6.90 -36.14 -2.83
C TYR A 724 6.76 -35.83 -4.33
N LEU A 725 7.05 -34.60 -4.74
CA LEU A 725 6.99 -34.21 -6.15
C LEU A 725 8.06 -34.92 -6.99
N ALA A 726 9.27 -35.12 -6.46
CA ALA A 726 10.34 -35.83 -7.16
C ALA A 726 9.94 -37.30 -7.44
N LEU A 727 9.33 -37.96 -6.47
CA LEU A 727 8.82 -39.33 -6.62
C LEU A 727 7.61 -39.41 -7.56
N GLN A 728 6.75 -38.39 -7.62
CA GLN A 728 5.71 -38.30 -8.65
C GLN A 728 6.30 -38.23 -10.07
N VAL A 729 7.36 -37.45 -10.26
CA VAL A 729 8.08 -37.37 -11.56
C VAL A 729 8.73 -38.71 -11.90
N ALA A 730 9.40 -39.35 -10.93
CA ALA A 730 9.96 -40.69 -11.10
C ALA A 730 8.91 -41.74 -11.52
N SER A 731 7.66 -41.55 -11.09
CA SER A 731 6.53 -42.42 -11.40
C SER A 731 5.84 -42.08 -12.73
N GLY A 732 6.22 -40.98 -13.39
CA GLY A 732 5.74 -40.62 -14.71
C GLY A 732 4.94 -39.32 -14.80
N ALA A 733 4.90 -38.47 -13.76
CA ALA A 733 4.40 -37.10 -13.93
C ALA A 733 5.34 -36.29 -14.84
N GLN A 734 4.78 -35.49 -15.76
CA GLN A 734 5.54 -34.72 -16.77
C GLN A 734 5.51 -33.22 -16.54
N LEU A 735 4.65 -32.76 -15.63
CA LEU A 735 4.55 -31.42 -15.11
C LEU A 735 4.05 -31.54 -13.66
N VAL A 736 4.49 -30.65 -12.79
CA VAL A 736 4.00 -30.62 -11.40
C VAL A 736 3.38 -29.28 -11.03
N GLN A 737 2.33 -29.30 -10.21
CA GLN A 737 1.65 -28.10 -9.73
C GLN A 737 1.62 -28.02 -8.18
N VAL A 738 1.98 -26.86 -7.64
CA VAL A 738 1.89 -26.54 -6.21
C VAL A 738 0.68 -25.62 -5.99
N PHE A 739 -0.29 -26.10 -5.22
CA PHE A 739 -1.54 -25.39 -4.93
C PHE A 739 -1.46 -24.64 -3.61
N ASP A 740 -1.24 -23.32 -3.66
CA ASP A 740 -1.42 -22.42 -2.51
C ASP A 740 -2.85 -21.85 -2.49
N SER A 741 -3.80 -22.72 -2.16
CA SER A 741 -5.24 -22.44 -2.24
C SER A 741 -5.72 -21.40 -1.24
N TRP A 742 -4.97 -21.17 -0.16
CA TRP A 742 -5.27 -20.20 0.90
C TRP A 742 -4.33 -18.98 0.90
N ALA A 743 -3.60 -18.74 -0.19
CA ALA A 743 -2.66 -17.62 -0.30
C ALA A 743 -3.34 -16.26 -0.06
N GLY A 744 -4.56 -16.08 -0.59
CA GLY A 744 -5.35 -14.85 -0.44
C GLY A 744 -5.77 -14.50 0.98
N GLU A 745 -5.63 -15.41 1.94
CA GLU A 745 -5.94 -15.16 3.35
C GLU A 745 -4.80 -14.42 4.09
N MET A 746 -3.65 -14.29 3.43
CA MET A 746 -2.50 -13.53 3.93
C MET A 746 -2.47 -12.11 3.37
N SER A 747 -1.93 -11.18 4.16
CA SER A 747 -1.47 -9.89 3.65
C SER A 747 -0.20 -10.08 2.80
N PRO A 748 0.16 -9.13 1.92
CA PRO A 748 1.41 -9.22 1.14
C PRO A 748 2.66 -9.46 2.01
N ALA A 749 2.75 -8.84 3.18
CA ALA A 749 3.88 -9.02 4.11
C ALA A 749 3.91 -10.43 4.73
N ALA A 750 2.74 -10.94 5.15
CA ALA A 750 2.63 -12.30 5.66
C ALA A 750 2.94 -13.33 4.56
N PHE A 751 2.45 -13.14 3.33
CA PHE A 751 2.76 -14.00 2.20
C PHE A 751 4.26 -14.09 1.92
N LYS A 752 4.96 -12.94 1.93
CA LYS A 752 6.43 -12.86 1.77
C LYS A 752 7.21 -13.58 2.86
N THR A 753 6.61 -13.81 4.02
CA THR A 753 7.27 -14.42 5.19
C THR A 753 6.89 -15.89 5.37
N PHE A 754 5.62 -16.24 5.13
CA PHE A 754 5.04 -17.53 5.53
C PHE A 754 4.58 -18.40 4.35
N SER A 755 4.60 -17.91 3.10
CA SER A 755 4.34 -18.75 1.91
C SER A 755 5.46 -18.68 0.87
N LEU A 756 5.74 -17.48 0.36
CA LEU A 756 6.69 -17.29 -0.75
C LEU A 756 8.07 -17.93 -0.53
N PRO A 757 8.70 -17.85 0.66
CA PRO A 757 10.01 -18.50 0.88
C PRO A 757 9.96 -20.01 0.67
N TYR A 758 8.87 -20.65 1.06
CA TYR A 758 8.69 -22.11 0.96
C TYR A 758 8.29 -22.54 -0.45
N LEU A 759 7.55 -21.70 -1.18
CA LEU A 759 7.34 -21.88 -2.61
C LEU A 759 8.69 -21.82 -3.36
N ARG A 760 9.51 -20.81 -3.06
CA ARG A 760 10.88 -20.68 -3.62
C ARG A 760 11.79 -21.83 -3.22
N TYR A 761 11.64 -22.35 -2.00
CA TYR A 761 12.37 -23.54 -1.56
C TYR A 761 12.04 -24.74 -2.45
N ILE A 762 10.75 -24.97 -2.75
CA ILE A 762 10.33 -26.08 -3.61
C ILE A 762 10.87 -25.92 -5.03
N SER A 763 10.70 -24.74 -5.66
CA SER A 763 11.20 -24.49 -7.03
C SER A 763 12.73 -24.55 -7.15
N THR A 764 13.45 -24.22 -6.07
CA THR A 764 14.93 -24.29 -6.06
C THR A 764 15.43 -25.71 -5.88
N ASN A 765 14.77 -26.53 -5.06
CA ASN A 765 15.30 -27.83 -4.64
C ASN A 765 14.72 -29.02 -5.40
N LEU A 766 13.50 -28.94 -5.95
CA LEU A 766 12.96 -30.02 -6.77
C LEU A 766 13.84 -30.31 -8.01
N PRO A 767 14.31 -29.33 -8.80
CA PRO A 767 15.18 -29.61 -9.93
C PRO A 767 16.48 -30.32 -9.53
N LYS A 768 17.10 -29.90 -8.42
CA LYS A 768 18.31 -30.54 -7.89
C LYS A 768 18.04 -31.99 -7.49
N ARG A 769 16.92 -32.23 -6.81
CA ARG A 769 16.52 -33.58 -6.40
C ARG A 769 16.28 -34.49 -7.60
N LEU A 770 15.68 -33.98 -8.67
CA LEU A 770 15.52 -34.74 -9.92
C LEU A 770 16.87 -35.07 -10.57
N ASP A 771 17.81 -34.12 -10.60
CA ASP A 771 19.16 -34.35 -11.12
C ASP A 771 19.90 -35.44 -10.30
N GLU A 772 19.79 -35.42 -8.97
CA GLU A 772 20.36 -36.44 -8.08
C GLU A 772 19.78 -37.83 -8.34
N MET A 773 18.51 -37.91 -8.74
CA MET A 773 17.84 -39.15 -9.13
C MET A 773 18.15 -39.56 -10.58
N GLY A 774 18.87 -38.73 -11.35
CA GLY A 774 19.16 -38.97 -12.77
C GLY A 774 17.92 -38.84 -13.67
N LEU A 775 16.95 -38.00 -13.28
CA LEU A 775 15.69 -37.77 -13.99
C LEU A 775 15.70 -36.45 -14.77
N GLU A 776 14.90 -36.39 -15.83
CA GLU A 776 14.68 -35.14 -16.56
C GLU A 776 13.92 -34.13 -15.68
N ARG A 777 14.34 -32.87 -15.72
CA ARG A 777 13.61 -31.77 -15.08
C ARG A 777 12.29 -31.53 -15.80
N VAL A 778 11.20 -31.46 -15.04
CA VAL A 778 9.86 -31.17 -15.56
C VAL A 778 9.45 -29.72 -15.27
N PRO A 779 8.57 -29.11 -16.09
CA PRO A 779 8.02 -27.80 -15.77
C PRO A 779 7.26 -27.80 -14.44
N MET A 780 7.36 -26.68 -13.72
CA MET A 780 6.69 -26.49 -12.43
C MET A 780 5.68 -25.34 -12.52
N THR A 781 4.49 -25.56 -11.95
CA THR A 781 3.42 -24.56 -11.83
C THR A 781 3.18 -24.19 -10.39
N VAL A 782 3.02 -22.90 -10.09
CA VAL A 782 2.52 -22.41 -8.80
C VAL A 782 1.17 -21.76 -8.99
N PHE A 783 0.18 -22.13 -8.18
CA PHE A 783 -1.15 -21.53 -8.19
C PHE A 783 -1.48 -20.98 -6.81
N ALA A 784 -1.41 -19.65 -6.65
CA ALA A 784 -1.65 -18.96 -5.40
C ALA A 784 -3.00 -18.22 -5.44
N LYS A 785 -4.07 -18.93 -5.07
CA LYS A 785 -5.44 -18.40 -5.17
C LYS A 785 -5.64 -17.22 -4.24
N GLY A 786 -6.23 -16.15 -4.75
CA GLY A 786 -6.58 -14.93 -4.05
C GLY A 786 -5.39 -14.01 -3.76
N ALA A 787 -4.16 -14.44 -4.07
CA ALA A 787 -2.95 -13.66 -3.87
C ALA A 787 -2.62 -12.81 -5.11
N TRP A 788 -3.62 -12.06 -5.60
CA TRP A 788 -3.46 -11.26 -6.81
C TRP A 788 -2.34 -10.23 -6.70
N TYR A 789 -2.07 -9.76 -5.48
CA TYR A 789 -0.97 -8.86 -5.14
C TYR A 789 0.43 -9.49 -5.35
N ALA A 790 0.54 -10.83 -5.36
CA ALA A 790 1.80 -11.56 -5.37
C ALA A 790 2.26 -11.97 -6.78
N LEU A 791 1.53 -11.65 -7.85
CA LEU A 791 1.85 -12.11 -9.20
C LEU A 791 3.29 -11.77 -9.63
N GLU A 792 3.76 -10.55 -9.36
CA GLU A 792 5.15 -10.14 -9.67
C GLU A 792 6.17 -11.03 -8.92
N ASP A 793 6.01 -11.18 -7.60
CA ASP A 793 6.88 -12.01 -6.77
C ASP A 793 6.85 -13.49 -7.21
N LEU A 794 5.70 -13.98 -7.67
CA LEU A 794 5.51 -15.34 -8.20
C LEU A 794 6.14 -15.52 -9.57
N CYS A 795 6.15 -14.50 -10.43
CA CYS A 795 6.90 -14.54 -11.69
C CYS A 795 8.42 -14.68 -11.44
N GLU A 796 8.90 -14.24 -10.27
CA GLU A 796 10.29 -14.36 -9.83
C GLU A 796 10.53 -15.53 -8.86
N SER A 797 9.56 -16.42 -8.70
CA SER A 797 9.64 -17.51 -7.72
C SER A 797 10.35 -18.76 -8.24
N GLY A 798 10.82 -18.76 -9.49
CA GLY A 798 11.56 -19.88 -10.11
C GLY A 798 10.66 -20.98 -10.71
N TYR A 799 9.35 -20.78 -10.72
CA TYR A 799 8.40 -21.65 -11.43
C TYR A 799 8.32 -21.28 -12.91
N ASN A 800 8.02 -22.25 -13.76
CA ASN A 800 7.84 -22.01 -15.20
C ASN A 800 6.47 -21.41 -15.50
N VAL A 801 5.46 -21.79 -14.72
CA VAL A 801 4.07 -21.39 -14.91
C VAL A 801 3.51 -20.77 -13.62
N VAL A 802 2.81 -19.65 -13.76
CA VAL A 802 2.01 -19.05 -12.67
C VAL A 802 0.53 -19.18 -13.02
N GLY A 803 -0.18 -19.97 -12.21
CA GLY A 803 -1.63 -20.11 -12.30
C GLY A 803 -2.35 -18.96 -11.62
N LEU A 804 -3.41 -18.46 -12.27
CA LEU A 804 -4.20 -17.32 -11.82
C LEU A 804 -5.65 -17.72 -11.57
N ASP A 805 -6.28 -17.05 -10.60
CA ASP A 805 -7.72 -17.04 -10.49
C ASP A 805 -8.34 -15.91 -11.32
N TRP A 806 -9.68 -15.85 -11.32
CA TRP A 806 -10.46 -14.90 -12.13
C TRP A 806 -10.38 -13.45 -11.65
N LEU A 807 -9.69 -13.16 -10.53
CA LEU A 807 -9.51 -11.79 -10.04
C LEU A 807 -8.41 -11.04 -10.82
N HIS A 808 -7.67 -11.74 -11.67
CA HIS A 808 -6.70 -11.13 -12.57
C HIS A 808 -7.33 -10.74 -13.91
N ASP A 809 -7.09 -9.51 -14.35
CA ASP A 809 -7.27 -9.18 -15.76
C ASP A 809 -6.21 -9.93 -16.61
N PRO A 810 -6.60 -10.67 -17.67
CA PRO A 810 -5.67 -11.41 -18.52
C PRO A 810 -4.58 -10.55 -19.17
N ALA A 811 -4.91 -9.34 -19.65
CA ALA A 811 -3.95 -8.48 -20.34
C ALA A 811 -2.93 -7.91 -19.35
N GLU A 812 -3.38 -7.49 -18.17
CA GLU A 812 -2.51 -7.02 -17.10
C GLU A 812 -1.63 -8.16 -16.56
N ALA A 813 -2.16 -9.38 -16.44
CA ALA A 813 -1.37 -10.54 -16.05
C ALA A 813 -0.22 -10.81 -17.03
N MET A 814 -0.47 -10.72 -18.34
CA MET A 814 0.59 -10.82 -19.35
C MET A 814 1.58 -9.66 -19.26
N HIS A 815 1.10 -8.44 -19.00
CA HIS A 815 1.95 -7.26 -18.82
C HIS A 815 2.86 -7.38 -17.58
N ILE A 816 2.37 -7.96 -16.48
CA ILE A 816 3.15 -8.24 -15.28
C ILE A 816 4.13 -9.38 -15.55
N ALA A 817 3.69 -10.48 -16.18
CA ALA A 817 4.57 -11.62 -16.46
C ALA A 817 5.78 -11.22 -17.32
N LYS A 818 5.60 -10.32 -18.29
CA LYS A 818 6.66 -9.84 -19.21
C LYS A 818 7.44 -10.97 -19.88
N GLY A 819 6.78 -12.10 -20.13
CA GLY A 819 7.40 -13.30 -20.70
C GLY A 819 8.37 -14.05 -19.77
N ARG A 820 8.50 -13.67 -18.50
CA ARG A 820 9.34 -14.38 -17.51
C ARG A 820 8.79 -15.77 -17.18
N VAL A 821 7.47 -15.92 -17.23
CA VAL A 821 6.74 -17.16 -16.95
C VAL A 821 5.59 -17.31 -17.94
N THR A 822 5.11 -18.54 -18.09
CA THR A 822 3.82 -18.82 -18.73
C THR A 822 2.68 -18.61 -17.75
N ILE A 823 1.58 -18.01 -18.19
CA ILE A 823 0.38 -17.83 -17.37
C ILE A 823 -0.59 -18.99 -17.60
N GLN A 824 -1.19 -19.51 -16.53
CA GLN A 824 -2.25 -20.50 -16.60
C GLN A 824 -3.56 -19.97 -16.01
N GLY A 825 -4.69 -20.14 -16.69
CA GLY A 825 -6.00 -19.66 -16.23
C GLY A 825 -6.79 -18.89 -17.29
N ASN A 826 -7.75 -18.06 -16.93
CA ASN A 826 -8.19 -17.83 -15.56
C ASN A 826 -9.71 -17.64 -15.40
N ALA A 827 -10.51 -18.24 -16.28
CA ALA A 827 -11.98 -18.12 -16.29
C ALA A 827 -12.62 -18.35 -14.91
N ASP A 828 -13.55 -17.50 -14.50
CA ASP A 828 -14.40 -17.79 -13.33
C ASP A 828 -15.17 -19.10 -13.58
N PRO A 829 -15.06 -20.15 -12.75
CA PRO A 829 -15.86 -21.36 -12.91
C PRO A 829 -17.37 -21.11 -12.96
N GLY A 830 -17.83 -19.98 -12.38
CA GLY A 830 -19.22 -19.55 -12.40
C GLY A 830 -19.77 -19.26 -13.80
N ILE A 831 -18.92 -18.95 -14.79
CA ILE A 831 -19.38 -18.70 -16.18
C ILE A 831 -20.09 -19.91 -16.78
N LEU A 832 -19.75 -21.12 -16.31
CA LEU A 832 -20.31 -22.37 -16.80
C LEU A 832 -21.76 -22.60 -16.34
N TYR A 833 -22.31 -21.70 -15.52
CA TYR A 833 -23.74 -21.64 -15.21
C TYR A 833 -24.52 -20.64 -16.10
N GLY A 834 -23.81 -19.84 -16.88
CA GLY A 834 -24.38 -18.89 -17.82
C GLY A 834 -24.92 -19.56 -19.09
N SER A 835 -25.39 -18.73 -20.03
CA SER A 835 -25.72 -19.20 -21.37
C SER A 835 -24.45 -19.41 -22.21
N ARG A 836 -24.58 -20.06 -23.35
CA ARG A 836 -23.45 -20.22 -24.30
C ARG A 836 -22.90 -18.88 -24.74
N GLU A 837 -23.75 -17.89 -24.92
CA GLU A 837 -23.34 -16.52 -25.27
C GLU A 837 -22.46 -15.91 -24.17
N ALA A 838 -22.79 -16.10 -22.89
CA ALA A 838 -21.98 -15.63 -21.77
C ALA A 838 -20.63 -16.36 -21.68
N ILE A 839 -20.61 -17.67 -21.98
CA ILE A 839 -19.36 -18.45 -22.08
C ILE A 839 -18.50 -17.90 -23.22
N THR A 840 -19.08 -17.67 -24.41
CA THR A 840 -18.39 -17.06 -25.55
C THR A 840 -17.79 -15.71 -25.19
N GLU A 841 -18.55 -14.81 -24.59
CA GLU A 841 -18.06 -13.48 -24.20
C GLU A 841 -16.87 -13.59 -23.24
N ALA A 842 -16.96 -14.45 -22.21
CA ALA A 842 -15.87 -14.68 -21.28
C ALA A 842 -14.61 -15.25 -21.97
N VAL A 843 -14.78 -16.21 -22.89
CA VAL A 843 -13.68 -16.77 -23.66
C VAL A 843 -13.05 -15.73 -24.59
N GLU A 844 -13.84 -14.90 -25.26
CA GLU A 844 -13.34 -13.82 -26.12
C GLU A 844 -12.47 -12.83 -25.34
N VAL A 845 -12.90 -12.44 -24.13
CA VAL A 845 -12.11 -11.59 -23.23
C VAL A 845 -10.79 -12.26 -22.87
N MET A 846 -10.81 -13.54 -22.47
CA MET A 846 -9.60 -14.29 -22.14
C MET A 846 -8.65 -14.41 -23.32
N VAL A 847 -9.12 -14.89 -24.47
CA VAL A 847 -8.31 -15.09 -25.68
C VAL A 847 -7.69 -13.77 -26.12
N LYS A 848 -8.46 -12.67 -26.09
CA LYS A 848 -7.96 -11.34 -26.42
C LYS A 848 -6.88 -10.87 -25.45
N GLY A 849 -7.11 -10.96 -24.14
CA GLY A 849 -6.17 -10.47 -23.13
C GLY A 849 -4.89 -11.31 -23.04
N PHE A 850 -4.99 -12.62 -23.29
CA PHE A 850 -3.84 -13.51 -23.46
C PHE A 850 -3.27 -13.52 -24.89
N GLN A 851 -3.61 -12.52 -25.71
CA GLN A 851 -2.99 -12.24 -27.01
C GLN A 851 -3.07 -13.44 -28.00
N GLY A 852 -4.20 -14.14 -28.01
CA GLY A 852 -4.43 -15.29 -28.87
C GLY A 852 -3.80 -16.61 -28.42
N GLY A 853 -2.98 -16.59 -27.35
CA GLY A 853 -2.56 -17.82 -26.67
C GLY A 853 -1.51 -18.69 -27.35
N LYS A 854 -0.89 -18.22 -28.44
CA LYS A 854 0.15 -18.99 -29.14
C LYS A 854 1.51 -19.01 -28.43
N GLN A 855 1.67 -18.22 -27.37
CA GLN A 855 2.84 -18.22 -26.51
C GLN A 855 2.49 -17.69 -25.12
N GLY A 856 3.07 -18.29 -24.08
CA GLY A 856 2.97 -17.77 -22.71
C GLY A 856 1.60 -17.91 -22.04
N TRP A 857 0.67 -18.68 -22.60
CA TRP A 857 -0.64 -18.96 -22.00
C TRP A 857 -1.04 -20.43 -22.06
N ILE A 858 -1.57 -20.95 -20.96
CA ILE A 858 -2.26 -22.24 -20.83
C ILE A 858 -3.68 -21.94 -20.36
N ALA A 859 -4.68 -22.29 -21.17
CA ALA A 859 -6.07 -22.00 -20.82
C ALA A 859 -6.54 -22.94 -19.70
N ASN A 860 -7.17 -22.35 -18.68
CA ASN A 860 -7.77 -23.06 -17.57
C ASN A 860 -8.89 -22.20 -16.95
N LEU A 861 -9.67 -22.80 -16.06
CA LEU A 861 -10.46 -22.04 -15.11
C LEU A 861 -9.53 -21.44 -14.03
N GLY A 862 -10.02 -20.42 -13.33
CA GLY A 862 -9.35 -19.76 -12.20
C GLY A 862 -9.53 -20.49 -10.87
N HIS A 863 -10.40 -21.50 -10.80
CA HIS A 863 -10.46 -22.47 -9.71
C HIS A 863 -11.10 -23.77 -10.20
N GLY A 864 -11.28 -24.74 -9.29
CA GLY A 864 -11.87 -26.02 -9.65
C GLY A 864 -13.33 -25.89 -10.06
N ILE A 865 -13.71 -26.64 -11.10
CA ILE A 865 -15.11 -26.78 -11.52
C ILE A 865 -15.99 -27.26 -10.34
N THR A 866 -17.24 -26.78 -10.32
CA THR A 866 -18.19 -27.03 -9.24
C THR A 866 -19.16 -28.17 -9.60
N PRO A 867 -19.73 -28.90 -8.62
CA PRO A 867 -20.47 -30.14 -8.88
C PRO A 867 -21.73 -30.03 -9.75
N PHE A 868 -22.31 -28.83 -9.90
CA PHE A 868 -23.59 -28.64 -10.60
C PHE A 868 -23.43 -28.19 -12.05
N VAL A 869 -22.19 -27.96 -12.50
CA VAL A 869 -21.92 -27.60 -13.90
C VAL A 869 -22.31 -28.76 -14.81
N LYS A 870 -22.94 -28.48 -15.95
CA LYS A 870 -23.25 -29.53 -16.92
C LYS A 870 -21.98 -29.87 -17.73
N PRO A 871 -21.68 -31.15 -17.97
CA PRO A 871 -20.54 -31.54 -18.81
C PRO A 871 -20.53 -30.88 -20.20
N ASP A 872 -21.72 -30.67 -20.79
CA ASP A 872 -21.86 -30.04 -22.11
C ASP A 872 -21.47 -28.55 -22.12
N ASP A 873 -21.65 -27.84 -21.00
CA ASP A 873 -21.27 -26.42 -20.90
C ASP A 873 -19.73 -26.29 -20.79
N LEU A 874 -19.07 -27.23 -20.10
CA LEU A 874 -17.61 -27.31 -20.11
C LEU A 874 -17.07 -27.71 -21.50
N LYS A 875 -17.74 -28.64 -22.19
CA LYS A 875 -17.37 -28.99 -23.57
C LYS A 875 -17.42 -27.77 -24.48
N PHE A 876 -18.50 -26.99 -24.40
CA PHE A 876 -18.67 -25.78 -25.18
C PHE A 876 -17.57 -24.74 -24.88
N PHE A 877 -17.17 -24.56 -23.61
CA PHE A 877 -16.04 -23.71 -23.24
C PHE A 877 -14.73 -24.11 -23.95
N PHE A 878 -14.43 -25.41 -24.06
CA PHE A 878 -13.25 -25.87 -24.80
C PHE A 878 -13.35 -25.64 -26.31
N GLU A 879 -14.48 -26.01 -26.90
CA GLU A 879 -14.75 -25.80 -28.33
C GLU A 879 -14.60 -24.33 -28.70
N GLU A 880 -15.04 -23.42 -27.82
CA GLU A 880 -15.00 -22.00 -28.07
C GLU A 880 -13.59 -21.40 -28.00
N ILE A 881 -12.76 -21.84 -27.04
CA ILE A 881 -11.34 -21.45 -27.03
C ILE A 881 -10.65 -21.95 -28.30
N HIS A 882 -10.90 -23.19 -28.72
CA HIS A 882 -10.34 -23.73 -29.96
C HIS A 882 -10.79 -22.92 -31.18
N ARG A 883 -12.09 -22.60 -31.29
CA ARG A 883 -12.64 -21.81 -32.40
C ARG A 883 -11.96 -20.45 -32.51
N LEU A 884 -11.77 -19.75 -31.39
CA LEU A 884 -11.21 -18.40 -31.36
C LEU A 884 -9.68 -18.35 -31.54
N THR A 885 -8.99 -19.47 -31.33
CA THR A 885 -7.51 -19.54 -31.41
C THR A 885 -6.99 -20.29 -32.63
N ALA A 886 -7.88 -20.79 -33.49
CA ALA A 886 -7.54 -21.53 -34.71
C ALA A 886 -6.94 -20.68 -35.85
N ALA A 887 -7.00 -19.34 -35.77
CA ALA A 887 -6.55 -18.41 -36.82
C ALA A 887 -5.04 -18.15 -36.81
#